data_AF-A0A957AQ76-F1
#
_entry.id   AF-A0A957AQ76-F1
#
_cell.length_a   1.000
_cell.length_b   1.000
_cell.length_c   1.000
_cell.angle_alpha   90.00
_cell.angle_beta   90.00
_cell.angle_gamma   90.00
#
_symmetry.space_group_name_H-M   'P 1'
#
loop_
_entity.id
_entity.type
_entity.pdbx_description
1 polymer ?
#
loop_
_entity_poly.entity_id
_entity_poly.type
_entity_poly.pdbx_seq_one_letter_code
_entity_poly.pdbx_strand_id
1 'polypeptide(L)'
;MKTLAQYESELSSIVPSITLLGQLSYDQAHLLELRAALGPLFADSPAEGLKDIRRRYPLTFALYLVLEALYTYEGGDYWTGPRQALGLSGPHTADAGQAFRDVLRRERLPTFEHLGGHVHITPILAHAGIPTYCLDDFFDLLDRVDRRNALIDVPTLLADWAGDRFPVIIDRPAQRFLLYGGDLAEEFVERCLELWREGGHDAETLDLPDRVLDAYDRWRARHPPRGRVEPDVRLPAAPKLTFDPYGEGVAILLPPVVYAAARAPDSLTWRIDAGDRQRVETTYRRRLGHETEFVARAAVVNVLTVAPTYRVSALAGDTLLKSWTLDGPGVLPLLAFDAATGEVLADRQRENTEAYWITPGERQLVYPLHCEVDPQAARKLIELPSSGGDWASFACETWLLEPDGRLDLTLADGRHVAFRARNDPPPPRPTLDGQPLLAAGIHERFALYNGRPPDLRIPPGRAGHQPERWRIAITPIGAADPPTPRDYAFDALRHRYIIEGDLILPFDAPELLGAAPFGEFHVRLRGPYGRKADFDLRFAPGLRFQGYPRLHTATDGSPSTWRIIHPAGYDLTSPKTGVIVGPPEAAGAGFVARALSLAPDLTRAPLRLETGFAGANPDAGPDSRPALDFDLPVYRLRFGLLEPERPDDFRWSTTPLRLHPEALEDRHAALLRIELPPPPGVPELAVGWRLVDPDGRVLRHSPLRHAGRHPQTGLIEWLDAFRDAGRVAALELLLGDGVMDEEQAVTLAHLLPTLELGQVAATWQSDDDGDHLSVIWEAAQPARRRRLRLWPVDRPWASEPFVLEVADDATDCIEWRLPPGRLPAGDYLAEMVVFDPWDAAAAERPAPGAPHTFPLRPDDMAAALEAALARARRDELPAAEALAWVLYMARTDCGGSLARFNITLRRERSALTMAQLVQWADAVRALGDESAYRIVQLGLFDGQFLGRLAQLPEETRRAYLAHLPDGLQVTVYQALLPIATGEPRRRCLQALCRAGDETGLRTLLGDVAQGTVTIGAAVAALLPAARAAADFLFAAGGPTATELLVALLNRAPDERFIAKDNYLRTNAGPMRVTGIRNALTSEWIDICPNNGDPYRVVGRLWADHPGSELLVQIDLNNRTIRFLKGPVYHCRFTGQPACDHVFISPPALRRHYKQAHKMDFSEIKGENVLTIDLTQLILDSPRGGQ
;
A
#
# COMPACT_ATOMS: atom_id res chain seq x y z
N MET A 1 -67.08 4.22 12.33
CA MET A 1 -66.31 4.66 13.50
C MET A 1 -66.09 3.48 14.43
N LYS A 2 -64.83 3.16 14.65
CA LYS A 2 -64.37 2.11 15.56
C LYS A 2 -64.46 2.64 17.02
N THR A 3 -64.82 1.79 17.98
CA THR A 3 -64.90 2.18 19.40
C THR A 3 -63.50 2.20 20.03
N LEU A 4 -63.31 2.93 21.14
CA LEU A 4 -62.03 2.96 21.88
C LEU A 4 -61.56 1.56 22.30
N ALA A 5 -62.49 0.68 22.70
CA ALA A 5 -62.15 -0.71 23.06
C ALA A 5 -61.69 -1.54 21.86
N GLN A 6 -62.24 -1.27 20.66
CA GLN A 6 -61.81 -1.93 19.44
C GLN A 6 -60.41 -1.46 18.99
N TYR A 7 -60.08 -0.17 19.14
CA TYR A 7 -58.72 0.34 18.94
C TYR A 7 -57.74 -0.30 19.93
N GLU A 8 -58.08 -0.32 21.23
CA GLU A 8 -57.21 -0.88 22.26
C GLU A 8 -56.90 -2.37 22.02
N SER A 9 -57.93 -3.15 21.67
CA SER A 9 -57.78 -4.58 21.39
C SER A 9 -56.92 -4.86 20.16
N GLU A 10 -57.07 -4.05 19.11
CA GLU A 10 -56.23 -4.17 17.91
C GLU A 10 -54.80 -3.76 18.21
N LEU A 11 -54.58 -2.61 18.86
CA LEU A 11 -53.25 -2.13 19.21
C LEU A 11 -52.52 -3.12 20.10
N SER A 12 -53.20 -3.75 21.07
CA SER A 12 -52.59 -4.78 21.91
C SER A 12 -52.09 -5.99 21.10
N SER A 13 -52.63 -6.25 19.90
CA SER A 13 -52.16 -7.32 19.01
C SER A 13 -51.03 -6.88 18.08
N ILE A 14 -51.02 -5.61 17.65
CA ILE A 14 -50.08 -5.10 16.64
C ILE A 14 -48.83 -4.49 17.29
N VAL A 15 -48.94 -3.84 18.45
CA VAL A 15 -47.82 -3.17 19.14
C VAL A 15 -46.59 -4.09 19.36
N PRO A 16 -46.73 -5.38 19.68
CA PRO A 16 -45.57 -6.29 19.75
C PRO A 16 -44.77 -6.44 18.45
N SER A 17 -45.34 -6.05 17.30
CA SER A 17 -44.74 -6.19 15.96
C SER A 17 -44.09 -4.93 15.40
N ILE A 18 -44.16 -3.81 16.14
CA ILE A 18 -43.61 -2.53 15.73
C ILE A 18 -42.56 -2.05 16.73
N THR A 19 -41.73 -1.11 16.28
CA THR A 19 -40.71 -0.48 17.13
C THR A 19 -41.09 0.94 17.52
N LEU A 20 -41.82 1.65 16.65
CA LEU A 20 -42.35 3.00 16.89
C LEU A 20 -43.84 3.03 16.62
N LEU A 21 -44.59 3.73 17.48
CA LEU A 21 -46.04 3.87 17.28
C LEU A 21 -46.40 4.61 15.98
N GLY A 22 -45.54 5.51 15.51
CA GLY A 22 -45.71 6.22 14.24
C GLY A 22 -45.49 5.38 12.98
N GLN A 23 -45.13 4.09 13.11
CA GLN A 23 -45.07 3.13 12.00
C GLN A 23 -46.44 2.58 11.63
N LEU A 24 -47.43 2.70 12.52
CA LEU A 24 -48.76 2.19 12.27
C LEU A 24 -49.43 2.99 11.15
N SER A 25 -50.05 2.30 10.19
CA SER A 25 -50.75 2.89 9.04
C SER A 25 -52.07 3.57 9.44
N TYR A 26 -52.01 4.57 10.30
CA TYR A 26 -53.13 5.45 10.67
C TYR A 26 -52.94 6.83 10.07
N ASP A 27 -53.95 7.30 9.35
CA ASP A 27 -53.97 8.59 8.69
C ASP A 27 -54.60 9.71 9.54
N GLN A 28 -54.74 10.91 8.96
CA GLN A 28 -55.37 12.05 9.60
C GLN A 28 -56.87 11.84 9.88
N ALA A 29 -57.57 10.99 9.13
CA ALA A 29 -58.98 10.69 9.38
C ALA A 29 -59.14 9.91 10.70
N HIS A 30 -58.24 8.95 10.96
CA HIS A 30 -58.23 8.21 12.23
C HIS A 30 -57.95 9.11 13.43
N LEU A 31 -57.08 10.13 13.29
CA LEU A 31 -56.88 11.14 14.34
C LEU A 31 -58.19 11.86 14.68
N LEU A 32 -58.97 12.27 13.67
CA LEU A 32 -60.26 12.94 13.89
C LEU A 32 -61.28 12.01 14.55
N GLU A 33 -61.33 10.73 14.17
CA GLU A 33 -62.17 9.73 14.83
C GLU A 33 -61.80 9.56 16.31
N LEU A 34 -60.50 9.46 16.62
CA LEU A 34 -60.00 9.33 17.99
C LEU A 34 -60.32 10.57 18.84
N ARG A 35 -60.20 11.79 18.29
CA ARG A 35 -60.62 13.02 18.97
C ARG A 35 -62.10 12.96 19.36
N ALA A 36 -62.96 12.58 18.43
CA ALA A 36 -64.40 12.47 18.66
C ALA A 36 -64.75 11.38 19.68
N ALA A 37 -64.03 10.25 19.66
CA ALA A 37 -64.26 9.13 20.58
C ALA A 37 -63.71 9.38 21.99
N LEU A 38 -62.56 10.07 22.12
CA LEU A 38 -61.93 10.39 23.40
C LEU A 38 -62.60 11.58 24.09
N GLY A 39 -63.06 12.60 23.34
CA GLY A 39 -63.65 13.83 23.88
C GLY A 39 -64.66 13.62 25.02
N PRO A 40 -65.66 12.72 24.90
CA PRO A 40 -66.62 12.45 25.97
C PRO A 40 -66.00 12.00 27.31
N LEU A 41 -64.85 11.31 27.30
CA LEU A 41 -64.15 10.89 28.52
C LEU A 41 -63.52 12.07 29.27
N PHE A 42 -63.24 13.17 28.58
CA PHE A 42 -62.58 14.36 29.13
C PHE A 42 -63.55 15.52 29.36
N ALA A 43 -64.84 15.36 29.02
CA ALA A 43 -65.84 16.42 29.06
C ALA A 43 -66.10 16.98 30.47
N ASP A 44 -66.11 16.11 31.49
CA ASP A 44 -66.36 16.51 32.89
C ASP A 44 -65.08 17.03 33.57
N SER A 45 -63.95 16.34 33.39
CA SER A 45 -62.67 16.69 34.00
C SER A 45 -61.50 16.03 33.27
N PRO A 46 -60.46 16.79 32.87
CA PRO A 46 -59.25 16.20 32.28
C PRO A 46 -58.54 15.20 33.20
N ALA A 47 -58.62 15.38 34.53
CA ALA A 47 -57.98 14.48 35.49
C ALA A 47 -58.69 13.11 35.55
N GLU A 48 -60.03 13.08 35.56
CA GLU A 48 -60.77 11.81 35.52
C GLU A 48 -60.66 11.15 34.14
N GLY A 49 -60.63 11.94 33.05
CA GLY A 49 -60.34 11.41 31.70
C GLY A 49 -58.99 10.72 31.63
N LEU A 50 -57.92 11.36 32.12
CA LEU A 50 -56.57 10.79 32.21
C LEU A 50 -56.47 9.53 33.09
N LYS A 51 -57.28 9.45 34.14
CA LYS A 51 -57.36 8.26 35.00
C LYS A 51 -58.08 7.11 34.29
N ASP A 52 -59.15 7.41 33.56
CA ASP A 52 -59.91 6.39 32.84
C ASP A 52 -59.14 5.82 31.63
N ILE A 53 -58.48 6.67 30.83
CA ILE A 53 -57.63 6.21 29.73
C ILE A 53 -56.43 5.38 30.22
N ARG A 54 -55.74 5.77 31.30
CA ARG A 54 -54.64 4.98 31.89
C ARG A 54 -55.07 3.57 32.31
N ARG A 55 -56.33 3.42 32.75
CA ARG A 55 -56.88 2.14 33.21
C ARG A 55 -57.44 1.29 32.07
N ARG A 56 -58.10 1.90 31.08
CA ARG A 56 -58.93 1.18 30.09
C ARG A 56 -58.40 1.24 28.67
N TYR A 57 -57.82 2.37 28.26
CA TYR A 57 -57.41 2.62 26.86
C TYR A 57 -55.99 3.20 26.72
N PRO A 58 -54.98 2.64 27.43
CA PRO A 58 -53.63 3.20 27.45
C PRO A 58 -52.94 3.23 26.09
N LEU A 59 -53.04 2.17 25.28
CA LEU A 59 -52.42 2.12 23.94
C LEU A 59 -53.10 3.06 22.96
N THR A 60 -54.43 3.13 23.00
CA THR A 60 -55.25 4.01 22.15
C THR A 60 -54.90 5.47 22.41
N PHE A 61 -54.74 5.85 23.69
CA PHE A 61 -54.31 7.19 24.04
C PHE A 61 -52.86 7.48 23.60
N ALA A 62 -51.96 6.50 23.73
CA ALA A 62 -50.59 6.66 23.26
C ALA A 62 -50.52 6.85 21.74
N LEU A 63 -51.28 6.07 20.97
CA LEU A 63 -51.42 6.26 19.52
C LEU A 63 -51.94 7.67 19.21
N TYR A 64 -53.02 8.10 19.87
CA TYR A 64 -53.59 9.44 19.67
C TYR A 64 -52.54 10.55 19.82
N LEU A 65 -51.74 10.52 20.89
CA LEU A 65 -50.67 11.51 21.10
C LEU A 65 -49.61 11.48 19.97
N VAL A 66 -49.28 10.31 19.46
CA VAL A 66 -48.35 10.17 18.34
C VAL A 66 -48.96 10.65 17.02
N LEU A 67 -50.24 10.43 16.77
CA LEU A 67 -50.93 10.97 15.59
C LEU A 67 -51.04 12.50 15.64
N GLU A 68 -51.26 13.09 16.83
CA GLU A 68 -51.17 14.54 17.03
C GLU A 68 -49.76 15.05 16.67
N ALA A 69 -48.71 14.37 17.14
CA ALA A 69 -47.33 14.69 16.78
C ALA A 69 -47.04 14.56 15.27
N LEU A 70 -47.66 13.59 14.59
CA LEU A 70 -47.45 13.34 13.16
C LEU A 70 -48.13 14.38 12.26
N TYR A 71 -49.37 14.74 12.56
CA TYR A 71 -50.24 15.47 11.64
C TYR A 71 -50.55 16.90 12.06
N THR A 72 -50.30 17.29 13.31
CA THR A 72 -50.67 18.62 13.83
C THR A 72 -49.50 19.40 14.43
N TYR A 73 -48.34 18.77 14.57
CA TYR A 73 -47.13 19.47 14.99
C TYR A 73 -46.74 20.54 13.97
N GLU A 74 -46.53 21.77 14.44
CA GLU A 74 -46.12 22.90 13.61
C GLU A 74 -45.18 23.84 14.39
N GLY A 75 -43.98 24.11 13.86
CA GLY A 75 -43.11 25.20 14.32
C GLY A 75 -42.74 25.21 15.81
N GLY A 76 -42.61 24.04 16.44
CA GLY A 76 -42.30 23.94 17.88
C GLY A 76 -43.51 23.78 18.79
N ASP A 77 -44.74 23.88 18.27
CA ASP A 77 -45.97 23.71 19.05
C ASP A 77 -46.56 22.31 18.88
N TYR A 78 -46.62 21.56 19.97
CA TYR A 78 -47.23 20.22 20.04
C TYR A 78 -48.56 20.22 20.79
N TRP A 79 -48.69 20.97 21.90
CA TRP A 79 -49.82 20.81 22.82
C TRP A 79 -51.10 21.50 22.36
N THR A 80 -51.06 22.37 21.36
CA THR A 80 -52.27 23.09 20.89
C THR A 80 -53.36 22.15 20.40
N GLY A 81 -53.03 21.11 19.62
CA GLY A 81 -53.99 20.09 19.19
C GLY A 81 -54.65 19.36 20.36
N PRO A 82 -53.88 18.70 21.24
CA PRO A 82 -54.42 18.02 22.42
C PRO A 82 -55.18 18.93 23.39
N ARG A 83 -54.80 20.21 23.53
CA ARG A 83 -55.54 21.20 24.34
C ARG A 83 -56.93 21.46 23.78
N GLN A 84 -57.03 21.67 22.47
CA GLN A 84 -58.30 21.96 21.81
C GLN A 84 -59.22 20.73 21.80
N ALA A 85 -58.66 19.53 21.61
CA ALA A 85 -59.45 18.30 21.52
C ALA A 85 -59.92 17.75 22.87
N LEU A 86 -59.05 17.76 23.89
CA LEU A 86 -59.29 17.06 25.17
C LEU A 86 -59.15 17.95 26.42
N GLY A 87 -58.91 19.26 26.26
CA GLY A 87 -58.75 20.18 27.40
C GLY A 87 -57.44 20.00 28.20
N LEU A 88 -56.43 19.32 27.63
CA LEU A 88 -55.15 19.01 28.29
C LEU A 88 -54.28 20.27 28.45
N SER A 89 -54.54 21.06 29.49
CA SER A 89 -53.81 22.31 29.80
C SER A 89 -53.09 22.24 31.15
N GLY A 90 -52.03 23.06 31.30
CA GLY A 90 -51.26 23.16 32.54
C GLY A 90 -50.72 21.80 33.03
N PRO A 91 -50.98 21.39 34.30
CA PRO A 91 -50.43 20.16 34.88
C PRO A 91 -50.84 18.88 34.13
N HIS A 92 -51.98 18.89 33.45
CA HIS A 92 -52.48 17.71 32.73
C HIS A 92 -51.62 17.32 31.52
N THR A 93 -50.81 18.24 31.00
CA THR A 93 -49.83 17.94 29.93
C THR A 93 -48.70 17.05 30.45
N ALA A 94 -48.24 17.27 31.68
CA ALA A 94 -47.24 16.43 32.34
C ALA A 94 -47.81 15.04 32.65
N ASP A 95 -49.04 14.98 33.17
CA ASP A 95 -49.73 13.71 33.44
C ASP A 95 -49.95 12.88 32.17
N ALA A 96 -50.34 13.52 31.06
CA ALA A 96 -50.51 12.87 29.76
C ALA A 96 -49.18 12.31 29.23
N GLY A 97 -48.11 13.11 29.29
CA GLY A 97 -46.77 12.64 28.90
C GLY A 97 -46.24 11.54 29.82
N GLN A 98 -46.56 11.56 31.11
CA GLN A 98 -46.22 10.46 32.03
C GLN A 98 -47.00 9.19 31.68
N ALA A 99 -48.30 9.30 31.40
CA ALA A 99 -49.12 8.16 30.95
C ALA A 99 -48.54 7.53 29.69
N PHE A 100 -48.07 8.34 28.72
CA PHE A 100 -47.38 7.84 27.53
C PHE A 100 -46.12 7.04 27.88
N ARG A 101 -45.24 7.58 28.74
CA ARG A 101 -44.01 6.88 29.17
C ARG A 101 -44.29 5.58 29.92
N ASP A 102 -45.34 5.55 30.75
CA ASP A 102 -45.76 4.34 31.45
C ASP A 102 -46.16 3.24 30.46
N VAL A 103 -46.83 3.62 29.36
CA VAL A 103 -47.15 2.71 28.25
C VAL A 103 -45.89 2.21 27.58
N LEU A 104 -44.95 3.10 27.23
CA LEU A 104 -43.70 2.67 26.60
C LEU A 104 -42.94 1.64 27.45
N ARG A 105 -42.84 1.85 28.77
CA ARG A 105 -42.17 0.92 29.69
C ARG A 105 -42.93 -0.40 29.81
N ARG A 106 -44.25 -0.35 30.02
CA ARG A 106 -45.09 -1.56 30.14
C ARG A 106 -45.00 -2.41 28.88
N GLU A 107 -45.06 -1.74 27.73
CA GLU A 107 -44.99 -2.35 26.43
C GLU A 107 -43.55 -2.48 25.93
N ARG A 108 -42.51 -2.30 26.75
CA ARG A 108 -41.07 -2.40 26.38
C ARG A 108 -40.71 -1.78 25.02
N LEU A 109 -41.31 -0.63 24.71
CA LEU A 109 -40.98 0.18 23.54
C LEU A 109 -39.84 1.16 23.89
N PRO A 110 -39.06 1.65 22.90
CA PRO A 110 -38.00 2.62 23.15
C PRO A 110 -38.52 3.84 23.90
N THR A 111 -37.97 4.15 25.07
CA THR A 111 -38.49 5.25 25.91
C THR A 111 -37.92 6.61 25.50
N PHE A 112 -36.81 6.61 24.76
CA PHE A 112 -36.14 7.81 24.27
C PHE A 112 -35.77 8.81 25.37
N GLU A 113 -35.55 8.33 26.60
CA GLU A 113 -35.21 9.18 27.74
C GLU A 113 -33.83 9.84 27.58
N HIS A 114 -32.94 9.25 26.77
CA HIS A 114 -31.62 9.78 26.44
C HIS A 114 -31.64 10.97 25.45
N LEU A 115 -32.76 11.25 24.79
CA LEU A 115 -32.87 12.29 23.75
C LEU A 115 -32.82 13.73 24.28
N GLY A 116 -32.91 13.90 25.60
CA GLY A 116 -33.03 15.20 26.26
C GLY A 116 -34.28 15.99 25.84
N GLY A 117 -34.30 17.29 26.13
CA GLY A 117 -35.45 18.15 25.85
C GLY A 117 -36.58 18.00 26.86
N HIS A 118 -37.83 18.16 26.43
CA HIS A 118 -38.96 18.18 27.35
C HIS A 118 -39.43 16.74 27.62
N VAL A 119 -39.23 16.26 28.86
CA VAL A 119 -39.45 14.85 29.27
C VAL A 119 -40.83 14.28 28.89
N HIS A 120 -41.85 15.13 28.80
CA HIS A 120 -43.24 14.74 28.49
C HIS A 120 -43.63 14.90 27.01
N ILE A 121 -42.74 15.40 26.16
CA ILE A 121 -43.02 15.68 24.74
C ILE A 121 -42.02 14.95 23.84
N THR A 122 -40.73 14.99 24.19
CA THR A 122 -39.68 14.38 23.36
C THR A 122 -39.96 12.90 23.06
N PRO A 123 -40.37 12.05 24.03
CA PRO A 123 -40.69 10.66 23.72
C PRO A 123 -41.84 10.50 22.72
N ILE A 124 -42.86 11.36 22.79
CA ILE A 124 -44.01 11.32 21.87
C ILE A 124 -43.54 11.66 20.45
N LEU A 125 -42.79 12.75 20.31
CA LEU A 125 -42.25 13.19 19.03
C LEU A 125 -41.25 12.18 18.44
N ALA A 126 -40.46 11.51 19.27
CA ALA A 126 -39.54 10.47 18.82
C ALA A 126 -40.28 9.23 18.27
N HIS A 127 -41.39 8.85 18.91
CA HIS A 127 -42.29 7.80 18.41
C HIS A 127 -43.02 8.17 17.12
N ALA A 128 -43.13 9.46 16.80
CA ALA A 128 -43.63 9.94 15.51
C ALA A 128 -42.55 9.87 14.40
N GLY A 129 -41.27 9.70 14.74
CA GLY A 129 -40.15 9.76 13.80
C GLY A 129 -39.95 11.18 13.28
N ILE A 130 -40.23 11.41 11.98
CA ILE A 130 -40.23 12.74 11.37
C ILE A 130 -41.68 13.20 11.16
N PRO A 131 -42.16 14.27 11.83
CA PRO A 131 -43.51 14.82 11.61
C PRO A 131 -43.76 15.19 10.13
N THR A 132 -45.03 15.14 9.70
CA THR A 132 -45.40 15.40 8.29
C THR A 132 -44.96 16.79 7.81
N TYR A 133 -45.08 17.79 8.70
CA TYR A 133 -44.61 19.16 8.47
C TYR A 133 -43.12 19.24 8.10
N CYS A 134 -42.29 18.35 8.67
CA CYS A 134 -40.82 18.37 8.51
C CYS A 134 -40.31 17.56 7.30
N LEU A 135 -41.18 16.84 6.57
CA LEU A 135 -40.74 15.89 5.53
C LEU A 135 -40.15 16.58 4.30
N ASP A 136 -40.73 17.70 3.85
CA ASP A 136 -40.19 18.46 2.71
C ASP A 136 -38.75 18.93 3.00
N ASP A 137 -38.52 19.52 4.17
CA ASP A 137 -37.21 19.99 4.63
C ASP A 137 -36.21 18.83 4.78
N PHE A 138 -36.68 17.67 5.22
CA PHE A 138 -35.88 16.45 5.30
C PHE A 138 -35.48 15.92 3.91
N PHE A 139 -36.39 15.91 2.94
CA PHE A 139 -36.05 15.50 1.57
C PHE A 139 -35.12 16.50 0.89
N ASP A 140 -35.27 17.80 1.14
CA ASP A 140 -34.30 18.82 0.71
C ASP A 140 -32.90 18.56 1.29
N LEU A 141 -32.82 18.06 2.53
CA LEU A 141 -31.55 17.67 3.16
C LEU A 141 -30.94 16.44 2.45
N LEU A 142 -31.72 15.39 2.20
CA LEU A 142 -31.24 14.19 1.49
C LEU A 142 -30.81 14.51 0.04
N ASP A 143 -31.58 15.34 -0.66
CA ASP A 143 -31.26 15.75 -2.03
C ASP A 143 -29.92 16.51 -2.11
N ARG A 144 -29.57 17.30 -1.08
CA ARG A 144 -28.24 17.95 -1.01
C ARG A 144 -27.11 16.94 -0.85
N VAL A 145 -27.33 15.87 -0.10
CA VAL A 145 -26.33 14.81 0.08
C VAL A 145 -26.12 14.07 -1.23
N ASP A 146 -27.22 13.67 -1.89
CA ASP A 146 -27.18 13.02 -3.20
C ASP A 146 -26.50 13.93 -4.25
N ARG A 147 -26.82 15.23 -4.27
CA ARG A 147 -26.18 16.23 -5.16
C ARG A 147 -24.69 16.43 -4.93
N ARG A 148 -24.19 16.23 -3.70
CA ARG A 148 -22.75 16.34 -3.40
C ARG A 148 -21.96 15.15 -3.94
N ASN A 149 -22.63 14.17 -4.54
CA ASN A 149 -22.03 13.04 -5.24
C ASN A 149 -20.97 12.31 -4.39
N ALA A 150 -21.30 12.14 -3.11
CA ALA A 150 -20.49 11.37 -2.19
C ALA A 150 -21.34 10.19 -1.72
N LEU A 151 -20.94 8.97 -2.06
CA LEU A 151 -21.45 7.77 -1.40
C LEU A 151 -20.92 7.80 0.04
N ILE A 152 -21.75 8.31 0.95
CA ILE A 152 -21.54 8.30 2.40
C ILE A 152 -22.45 7.21 2.97
N ASP A 153 -21.91 6.34 3.81
CA ASP A 153 -22.73 5.43 4.61
C ASP A 153 -23.58 6.23 5.61
N VAL A 154 -24.81 5.81 5.83
CA VAL A 154 -25.78 6.57 6.65
C VAL A 154 -25.24 6.92 8.06
N PRO A 155 -24.54 6.03 8.78
CA PRO A 155 -23.95 6.38 10.08
C PRO A 155 -23.00 7.58 9.99
N THR A 156 -22.09 7.58 9.01
CA THR A 156 -21.17 8.71 8.77
C THR A 156 -21.93 9.97 8.37
N LEU A 157 -23.01 9.85 7.61
CA LEU A 157 -23.84 10.99 7.22
C LEU A 157 -24.52 11.64 8.44
N LEU A 158 -25.10 10.82 9.33
CA LEU A 158 -25.73 11.31 10.56
C LEU A 158 -24.71 11.96 11.50
N ALA A 159 -23.52 11.36 11.63
CA ALA A 159 -22.42 11.92 12.41
C ALA A 159 -21.94 13.28 11.85
N ASP A 160 -21.87 13.42 10.52
CA ASP A 160 -21.53 14.69 9.87
C ASP A 160 -22.56 15.79 10.20
N TRP A 161 -23.85 15.46 10.20
CA TRP A 161 -24.91 16.41 10.60
C TRP A 161 -24.86 16.77 12.09
N ALA A 162 -24.31 15.88 12.94
CA ALA A 162 -24.16 16.10 14.37
C ALA A 162 -23.04 17.11 14.72
N GLY A 163 -21.92 17.08 13.99
CA GLY A 163 -20.76 17.93 14.28
C GLY A 163 -20.93 19.39 13.86
N ASP A 164 -21.25 19.63 12.59
CA ASP A 164 -21.41 20.96 12.02
C ASP A 164 -22.86 21.43 12.19
N ARG A 165 -23.23 22.00 13.35
CA ARG A 165 -24.54 22.65 13.63
C ARG A 165 -25.63 22.25 12.64
N PHE A 166 -26.33 21.16 12.94
CA PHE A 166 -27.39 20.55 12.11
C PHE A 166 -28.08 21.59 11.22
N PRO A 167 -28.15 21.37 9.88
CA PRO A 167 -28.62 22.39 8.96
C PRO A 167 -29.93 23.01 9.45
N VAL A 168 -29.94 24.35 9.58
CA VAL A 168 -30.99 25.18 10.22
C VAL A 168 -32.39 24.98 9.61
N ILE A 169 -32.48 24.28 8.50
CA ILE A 169 -33.68 24.08 7.68
C ILE A 169 -34.68 23.10 8.31
N ILE A 170 -34.25 22.19 9.18
CA ILE A 170 -35.15 21.17 9.73
C ILE A 170 -35.49 21.43 11.20
N ASP A 171 -36.75 21.24 11.58
CA ASP A 171 -37.22 21.51 12.94
C ASP A 171 -36.61 20.57 14.00
N ARG A 172 -36.47 21.07 15.23
CA ARG A 172 -35.82 20.39 16.37
C ARG A 172 -36.26 18.93 16.61
N PRO A 173 -37.54 18.53 16.46
CA PRO A 173 -37.93 17.15 16.70
C PRO A 173 -37.33 16.18 15.67
N ALA A 174 -37.32 16.57 14.39
CA ALA A 174 -36.73 15.76 13.35
C ALA A 174 -35.20 15.74 13.48
N GLN A 175 -34.56 16.86 13.87
CA GLN A 175 -33.14 16.87 14.25
C GLN A 175 -32.84 15.86 15.37
N ARG A 176 -33.64 15.87 16.45
CA ARG A 176 -33.45 14.96 17.58
C ARG A 176 -33.63 13.50 17.17
N PHE A 177 -34.64 13.18 16.37
CA PHE A 177 -34.82 11.83 15.87
C PHE A 177 -33.61 11.40 15.01
N LEU A 178 -33.15 12.23 14.08
CA LEU A 178 -32.01 11.91 13.21
C LEU A 178 -30.69 11.78 13.97
N LEU A 179 -30.46 12.59 15.00
CA LEU A 179 -29.22 12.57 15.78
C LEU A 179 -29.13 11.43 16.78
N TYR A 180 -30.28 11.00 17.30
CA TYR A 180 -30.31 10.23 18.54
C TYR A 180 -31.30 9.04 18.50
N GLY A 181 -31.99 8.85 17.38
CA GLY A 181 -32.84 7.69 17.13
C GLY A 181 -32.06 6.39 16.94
N GLY A 182 -30.72 6.44 16.92
CA GLY A 182 -29.83 5.28 16.76
C GLY A 182 -30.11 4.50 15.49
N ASP A 183 -30.04 3.17 15.57
CA ASP A 183 -30.32 2.23 14.47
C ASP A 183 -31.66 2.53 13.74
N LEU A 184 -32.67 3.05 14.44
CA LEU A 184 -33.97 3.36 13.85
C LEU A 184 -33.92 4.56 12.91
N ALA A 185 -33.16 5.60 13.27
CA ALA A 185 -32.98 6.77 12.44
C ALA A 185 -32.11 6.44 11.22
N GLU A 186 -31.04 5.67 11.43
CA GLU A 186 -30.20 5.15 10.36
C GLU A 186 -31.01 4.37 9.33
N GLU A 187 -31.82 3.41 9.77
CA GLU A 187 -32.69 2.65 8.87
C GLU A 187 -33.71 3.55 8.17
N PHE A 188 -34.36 4.47 8.89
CA PHE A 188 -35.32 5.38 8.28
C PHE A 188 -34.69 6.20 7.14
N VAL A 189 -33.50 6.75 7.36
CA VAL A 189 -32.76 7.52 6.34
C VAL A 189 -32.31 6.63 5.18
N GLU A 190 -31.80 5.43 5.47
CA GLU A 190 -31.38 4.47 4.44
C GLU A 190 -32.54 4.09 3.51
N ARG A 191 -33.70 3.73 4.09
CA ARG A 191 -34.91 3.41 3.34
C ARG A 191 -35.38 4.59 2.49
N CYS A 192 -35.26 5.82 3.00
CA CYS A 192 -35.58 7.03 2.22
C CYS A 192 -34.60 7.23 1.07
N LEU A 193 -33.28 7.10 1.29
CA LEU A 193 -32.26 7.23 0.24
C LEU A 193 -32.43 6.22 -0.90
N GLU A 194 -32.98 5.04 -0.62
CA GLU A 194 -33.29 4.03 -1.64
C GLU A 194 -34.35 4.50 -2.65
N LEU A 195 -35.23 5.44 -2.28
CA LEU A 195 -36.20 6.06 -3.19
C LEU A 195 -35.53 6.78 -4.38
N TRP A 196 -34.26 7.19 -4.25
CA TRP A 196 -33.50 7.90 -5.29
C TRP A 196 -32.75 6.97 -6.28
N ARG A 197 -32.69 5.64 -6.06
CA ARG A 197 -31.93 4.71 -6.94
C ARG A 197 -32.71 4.36 -8.23
N GLU A 198 -32.01 4.26 -9.37
CA GLU A 198 -32.62 3.81 -10.64
C GLU A 198 -33.12 2.37 -10.51
N GLY A 199 -34.34 2.10 -10.99
CA GLY A 199 -35.05 0.84 -10.72
C GLY A 199 -35.74 0.79 -9.36
N GLY A 200 -35.89 1.95 -8.70
CA GLY A 200 -36.55 2.16 -7.40
C GLY A 200 -37.65 1.15 -7.13
N HIS A 201 -37.36 0.25 -6.20
CA HIS A 201 -38.29 -0.78 -5.76
C HIS A 201 -39.60 -0.11 -5.35
N ASP A 202 -40.72 -0.75 -5.70
CA ASP A 202 -42.07 -0.28 -5.44
C ASP A 202 -42.17 0.27 -4.01
N ALA A 203 -42.71 1.47 -3.86
CA ALA A 203 -42.71 2.22 -2.60
C ALA A 203 -43.31 1.40 -1.43
N GLU A 204 -44.25 0.50 -1.75
CA GLU A 204 -44.86 -0.46 -0.84
C GLU A 204 -43.87 -1.49 -0.26
N THR A 205 -42.79 -1.82 -0.96
CA THR A 205 -41.79 -2.84 -0.55
C THR A 205 -40.79 -2.32 0.49
N LEU A 206 -40.71 -1.01 0.68
CA LEU A 206 -39.73 -0.39 1.56
C LEU A 206 -40.15 -0.38 3.05
N ASP A 207 -41.37 -0.80 3.38
CA ASP A 207 -41.91 -0.76 4.76
C ASP A 207 -41.70 0.65 5.37
N LEU A 208 -41.94 1.69 4.54
CA LEU A 208 -41.99 3.11 4.91
C LEU A 208 -43.46 3.49 5.15
N PRO A 209 -43.79 4.38 6.11
CA PRO A 209 -45.17 4.81 6.30
C PRO A 209 -45.72 5.55 5.07
N ASP A 210 -46.99 5.30 4.70
CA ASP A 210 -47.65 5.88 3.51
C ASP A 210 -47.48 7.41 3.42
N ARG A 211 -47.59 8.11 4.55
CA ARG A 211 -47.39 9.58 4.63
C ARG A 211 -46.02 10.05 4.11
N VAL A 212 -44.98 9.22 4.26
CA VAL A 212 -43.61 9.52 3.83
C VAL A 212 -43.51 9.33 2.32
N LEU A 213 -44.11 8.27 1.80
CA LEU A 213 -44.20 7.98 0.36
C LEU A 213 -44.99 9.08 -0.36
N ASP A 214 -46.18 9.42 0.16
CA ASP A 214 -47.02 10.50 -0.35
C ASP A 214 -46.30 11.86 -0.34
N ALA A 215 -45.53 12.15 0.72
CA ALA A 215 -44.75 13.36 0.81
C ALA A 215 -43.58 13.35 -0.19
N TYR A 216 -42.91 12.21 -0.35
CA TYR A 216 -41.85 12.04 -1.33
C TYR A 216 -42.38 12.27 -2.75
N ASP A 217 -43.52 11.69 -3.12
CA ASP A 217 -44.12 11.87 -4.44
C ASP A 217 -44.48 13.33 -4.72
N ARG A 218 -45.10 14.02 -3.73
CA ARG A 218 -45.38 15.46 -3.82
C ARG A 218 -44.12 16.31 -3.91
N TRP A 219 -43.07 15.94 -3.19
CA TRP A 219 -41.79 16.61 -3.23
C TRP A 219 -41.09 16.38 -4.58
N ARG A 220 -41.07 15.15 -5.08
CA ARG A 220 -40.45 14.74 -6.35
C ARG A 220 -41.11 15.36 -7.56
N ALA A 221 -42.44 15.53 -7.54
CA ALA A 221 -43.17 16.25 -8.58
C ALA A 221 -42.72 17.72 -8.73
N ARG A 222 -42.23 18.35 -7.65
CA ARG A 222 -41.67 19.71 -7.65
C ARG A 222 -40.16 19.75 -7.99
N HIS A 223 -39.48 18.60 -7.92
CA HIS A 223 -38.03 18.47 -8.07
C HIS A 223 -37.67 17.41 -9.13
N PRO A 224 -37.64 17.79 -10.43
CA PRO A 224 -37.45 16.83 -11.52
C PRO A 224 -36.11 16.10 -11.40
N PRO A 225 -36.05 14.80 -11.80
CA PRO A 225 -34.83 14.02 -11.80
C PRO A 225 -33.77 14.74 -12.64
N ARG A 226 -32.59 15.00 -12.06
CA ARG A 226 -31.41 15.40 -12.81
C ARG A 226 -30.49 14.21 -12.92
N GLY A 227 -29.85 14.05 -14.09
CA GLY A 227 -28.97 12.93 -14.37
C GLY A 227 -27.92 12.79 -13.25
N ARG A 228 -27.87 11.60 -12.66
CA ARG A 228 -26.88 11.25 -11.66
C ARG A 228 -25.53 11.17 -12.37
N VAL A 229 -24.55 11.93 -11.89
CA VAL A 229 -23.16 11.69 -12.26
C VAL A 229 -22.66 10.65 -11.28
N GLU A 230 -22.04 9.57 -11.73
CA GLU A 230 -21.44 8.61 -10.80
C GLU A 230 -20.40 9.31 -9.90
N PRO A 231 -20.35 8.99 -8.61
CA PRO A 231 -19.41 9.58 -7.66
C PRO A 231 -17.97 9.16 -7.98
N ASP A 232 -17.07 10.14 -7.93
CA ASP A 232 -15.64 9.92 -8.17
C ASP A 232 -14.94 9.20 -7.00
N VAL A 233 -15.48 9.34 -5.78
CA VAL A 233 -14.93 8.82 -4.52
C VAL A 233 -16.08 8.44 -3.57
N ARG A 234 -16.01 7.26 -2.94
CA ARG A 234 -16.81 6.99 -1.73
C ARG A 234 -16.09 7.63 -0.55
N LEU A 235 -16.75 8.55 0.17
CA LEU A 235 -16.10 9.15 1.34
C LEU A 235 -15.76 8.02 2.34
N PRO A 236 -14.60 8.08 3.00
CA PRO A 236 -14.24 7.05 3.97
C PRO A 236 -15.30 6.96 5.06
N ALA A 237 -15.61 5.73 5.49
CA ALA A 237 -16.41 5.51 6.69
C ALA A 237 -15.70 6.14 7.91
N ALA A 238 -16.46 6.46 8.96
CA ALA A 238 -15.88 7.00 10.18
C ALA A 238 -14.97 5.97 10.89
N PRO A 239 -13.76 6.35 11.32
CA PRO A 239 -12.94 5.53 12.20
C PRO A 239 -13.62 5.37 13.56
N LYS A 240 -13.37 4.23 14.23
CA LYS A 240 -13.99 3.91 15.53
C LYS A 240 -12.93 3.65 16.57
N LEU A 241 -13.17 4.08 17.81
CA LEU A 241 -12.37 3.62 18.94
C LEU A 241 -12.82 2.19 19.30
N THR A 242 -11.87 1.29 19.54
CA THR A 242 -12.10 -0.11 19.86
C THR A 242 -11.28 -0.51 21.08
N PHE A 243 -11.69 -1.57 21.77
CA PHE A 243 -10.96 -2.16 22.87
C PHE A 243 -10.81 -3.66 22.65
N ASP A 244 -9.56 -4.10 22.62
CA ASP A 244 -9.19 -5.51 22.57
C ASP A 244 -8.32 -5.82 23.82
N PRO A 245 -8.93 -6.27 24.93
CA PRO A 245 -8.25 -6.48 26.21
C PRO A 245 -7.14 -7.53 26.12
N TYR A 246 -7.25 -8.43 25.16
CA TYR A 246 -6.27 -9.47 24.90
C TYR A 246 -5.53 -9.20 23.58
N GLY A 247 -5.46 -7.95 23.13
CA GLY A 247 -4.73 -7.60 21.92
C GLY A 247 -4.21 -6.17 21.93
N GLU A 248 -4.69 -5.34 21.01
CA GLU A 248 -4.14 -3.97 20.83
C GLU A 248 -4.49 -3.02 21.99
N GLY A 249 -5.24 -3.47 23.00
CA GLY A 249 -5.76 -2.63 24.06
C GLY A 249 -6.76 -1.62 23.50
N VAL A 250 -6.70 -0.38 23.96
CA VAL A 250 -7.48 0.71 23.36
C VAL A 250 -6.84 1.14 22.04
N ALA A 251 -7.60 1.07 20.95
CA ALA A 251 -7.12 1.29 19.60
C ALA A 251 -8.14 2.02 18.72
N ILE A 252 -7.70 2.49 17.55
CA ILE A 252 -8.55 3.08 16.52
C ILE A 252 -8.62 2.13 15.33
N LEU A 253 -9.83 1.73 14.97
CA LEU A 253 -10.14 1.03 13.74
C LEU A 253 -10.23 2.02 12.58
N LEU A 254 -9.34 1.85 11.61
CA LEU A 254 -9.27 2.60 10.36
C LEU A 254 -9.99 1.82 9.25
N PRO A 255 -11.15 2.29 8.77
CA PRO A 255 -11.89 1.59 7.73
C PRO A 255 -11.19 1.71 6.37
N PRO A 256 -11.40 0.74 5.46
CA PRO A 256 -10.89 0.83 4.11
C PRO A 256 -11.55 1.97 3.31
N VAL A 257 -10.82 2.52 2.33
CA VAL A 257 -11.32 3.60 1.45
C VAL A 257 -11.39 3.09 0.01
N VAL A 258 -12.55 3.22 -0.64
CA VAL A 258 -12.80 2.65 -1.97
C VAL A 258 -12.91 3.74 -3.04
N TYR A 259 -12.21 3.55 -4.15
CA TYR A 259 -12.16 4.42 -5.34
C TYR A 259 -12.57 3.67 -6.60
N ALA A 260 -13.15 4.37 -7.58
CA ALA A 260 -13.21 3.85 -8.95
C ALA A 260 -11.78 3.65 -9.49
N ALA A 261 -11.50 2.50 -10.14
CA ALA A 261 -10.13 2.12 -10.50
C ALA A 261 -9.38 3.17 -11.34
N ALA A 262 -10.07 3.84 -12.28
CA ALA A 262 -9.49 4.85 -13.16
C ALA A 262 -9.04 6.15 -12.46
N ARG A 263 -9.49 6.39 -11.22
CA ARG A 263 -9.25 7.64 -10.47
C ARG A 263 -8.63 7.41 -9.10
N ALA A 264 -8.19 6.19 -8.80
CA ALA A 264 -7.53 5.86 -7.55
C ALA A 264 -6.23 6.67 -7.40
N PRO A 265 -6.02 7.38 -6.28
CA PRO A 265 -4.81 8.19 -6.06
C PRO A 265 -3.56 7.33 -5.97
N ASP A 266 -2.39 7.96 -6.09
CA ASP A 266 -1.13 7.23 -6.02
C ASP A 266 -0.85 6.67 -4.61
N SER A 267 -1.30 7.37 -3.58
CA SER A 267 -1.17 6.98 -2.20
C SER A 267 -2.33 7.51 -1.36
N LEU A 268 -2.67 6.76 -0.31
CA LEU A 268 -3.60 7.19 0.72
C LEU A 268 -2.97 6.92 2.09
N THR A 269 -3.10 7.87 3.00
CA THR A 269 -2.57 7.77 4.36
C THR A 269 -3.63 8.19 5.37
N TRP A 270 -3.55 7.61 6.55
CA TRP A 270 -4.33 8.01 7.72
C TRP A 270 -3.41 8.72 8.70
N ARG A 271 -3.89 9.80 9.30
CA ARG A 271 -3.18 10.57 10.33
C ARG A 271 -3.99 10.56 11.61
N ILE A 272 -3.37 10.26 12.72
CA ILE A 272 -3.99 10.17 14.05
C ILE A 272 -3.24 11.12 14.97
N ASP A 273 -3.93 12.16 15.46
CA ASP A 273 -3.42 13.10 16.44
C ASP A 273 -4.03 12.79 17.82
N ALA A 274 -3.17 12.57 18.82
CA ALA A 274 -3.52 12.25 20.20
C ALA A 274 -2.77 13.21 21.14
N GLY A 275 -3.40 14.33 21.50
CA GLY A 275 -2.74 15.39 22.27
C GLY A 275 -1.64 16.08 21.48
N ASP A 276 -0.41 16.01 21.97
CA ASP A 276 0.82 16.53 21.33
C ASP A 276 1.49 15.51 20.39
N ARG A 277 0.99 14.27 20.36
CA ARG A 277 1.52 13.19 19.52
C ARG A 277 0.74 13.03 18.23
N GLN A 278 1.45 12.69 17.16
CA GLN A 278 0.89 12.45 15.84
C GLN A 278 1.46 11.16 15.26
N ARG A 279 0.60 10.34 14.65
CA ARG A 279 0.96 9.10 13.97
C ARG A 279 0.43 9.13 12.54
N VAL A 280 1.22 8.62 11.59
CA VAL A 280 0.79 8.42 10.19
C VAL A 280 0.82 6.94 9.87
N GLU A 281 -0.31 6.42 9.39
CA GLU A 281 -0.49 5.04 8.95
C GLU A 281 -0.64 5.01 7.41
N THR A 282 0.19 4.20 6.75
CA THR A 282 0.15 4.08 5.29
C THR A 282 -0.82 2.98 4.85
N THR A 283 -1.34 3.09 3.64
CA THR A 283 -2.23 2.08 3.07
C THR A 283 -1.55 1.28 1.95
N TYR A 284 -2.14 0.13 1.62
CA TYR A 284 -1.86 -0.62 0.40
C TYR A 284 -3.13 -0.75 -0.43
N ARG A 285 -2.96 -0.97 -1.74
CA ARG A 285 -4.08 -1.10 -2.69
C ARG A 285 -4.48 -2.57 -2.85
N ARG A 286 -5.78 -2.83 -2.84
CA ARG A 286 -6.45 -4.10 -3.17
C ARG A 286 -7.49 -3.84 -4.26
N ARG A 287 -7.75 -4.84 -5.11
CA ARG A 287 -8.85 -4.77 -6.08
C ARG A 287 -10.13 -5.29 -5.44
N LEU A 288 -11.24 -4.56 -5.62
CA LEU A 288 -12.58 -4.95 -5.19
C LEU A 288 -13.50 -4.89 -6.41
N GLY A 289 -13.62 -5.99 -7.15
CA GLY A 289 -14.27 -5.99 -8.47
C GLY A 289 -13.63 -5.02 -9.48
N HIS A 290 -14.36 -3.96 -9.84
CA HIS A 290 -13.89 -2.88 -10.72
C HIS A 290 -13.41 -1.63 -9.96
N GLU A 291 -13.43 -1.68 -8.63
CA GLU A 291 -12.97 -0.61 -7.73
C GLU A 291 -11.58 -0.95 -7.15
N THR A 292 -10.91 0.07 -6.63
CA THR A 292 -9.64 -0.02 -5.89
C THR A 292 -9.90 0.34 -4.44
N GLU A 293 -9.57 -0.56 -3.53
CA GLU A 293 -9.69 -0.38 -2.09
C GLU A 293 -8.31 -0.09 -1.47
N PHE A 294 -8.23 0.92 -0.62
CA PHE A 294 -7.06 1.27 0.16
C PHE A 294 -7.25 0.79 1.59
N VAL A 295 -6.41 -0.15 2.02
CA VAL A 295 -6.46 -0.75 3.35
C VAL A 295 -5.24 -0.29 4.14
N ALA A 296 -5.43 0.20 5.37
CA ALA A 296 -4.33 0.55 6.26
C ALA A 296 -3.44 -0.68 6.54
N ARG A 297 -2.12 -0.50 6.60
CA ARG A 297 -1.20 -1.60 6.92
C ARG A 297 -1.48 -2.17 8.31
N ALA A 298 -1.78 -1.30 9.27
CA ALA A 298 -2.47 -1.62 10.51
C ALA A 298 -3.90 -1.06 10.47
N ALA A 299 -4.89 -1.91 10.22
CA ALA A 299 -6.31 -1.53 10.27
C ALA A 299 -6.76 -1.16 11.69
N VAL A 300 -6.10 -1.73 12.70
CA VAL A 300 -6.28 -1.40 14.12
C VAL A 300 -4.99 -0.76 14.61
N VAL A 301 -5.07 0.49 15.02
CA VAL A 301 -3.92 1.26 15.48
C VAL A 301 -4.09 1.52 16.96
N ASN A 302 -3.27 0.88 17.79
CA ASN A 302 -3.28 1.14 19.23
C ASN A 302 -2.99 2.61 19.52
N VAL A 303 -3.66 3.15 20.54
CA VAL A 303 -3.44 4.52 20.98
C VAL A 303 -2.82 4.46 22.36
N LEU A 304 -1.51 4.66 22.49
CA LEU A 304 -0.82 4.51 23.78
C LEU A 304 -0.95 5.72 24.70
N THR A 305 -1.40 6.85 24.15
CA THR A 305 -1.51 8.12 24.86
C THR A 305 -2.96 8.43 25.18
N VAL A 306 -3.24 8.69 26.44
CA VAL A 306 -4.59 9.09 26.87
C VAL A 306 -4.78 10.56 26.52
N ALA A 307 -5.76 10.84 25.65
CA ALA A 307 -6.11 12.20 25.25
C ALA A 307 -7.62 12.45 25.45
N PRO A 308 -8.03 13.71 25.71
CA PRO A 308 -9.46 14.06 25.75
C PRO A 308 -10.18 13.78 24.43
N THR A 309 -9.47 13.94 23.30
CA THR A 309 -9.99 13.69 21.95
C THR A 309 -8.87 13.17 21.05
N TYR A 310 -9.21 12.27 20.13
CA TYR A 310 -8.34 11.77 19.07
C TYR A 310 -8.81 12.32 17.72
N ARG A 311 -7.95 13.07 17.01
CA ARG A 311 -8.28 13.55 15.67
C ARG A 311 -7.74 12.56 14.65
N VAL A 312 -8.60 12.06 13.78
CA VAL A 312 -8.22 11.12 12.72
C VAL A 312 -8.47 11.80 11.38
N SER A 313 -7.53 11.78 10.45
CA SER A 313 -7.66 12.38 9.11
C SER A 313 -7.26 11.39 8.02
N ALA A 314 -8.02 11.32 6.94
CA ALA A 314 -7.65 10.58 5.72
C ALA A 314 -7.10 11.56 4.67
N LEU A 315 -5.94 11.25 4.09
CA LEU A 315 -5.25 12.08 3.10
C LEU A 315 -4.96 11.28 1.82
N ALA A 316 -5.30 11.84 0.66
CA ALA A 316 -4.88 11.32 -0.65
C ALA A 316 -3.68 12.15 -1.15
N GLY A 317 -2.48 11.55 -1.12
CA GLY A 317 -1.24 12.33 -1.18
C GLY A 317 -1.20 13.38 -0.05
N ASP A 318 -1.08 14.65 -0.42
CA ASP A 318 -1.11 15.78 0.52
C ASP A 318 -2.50 16.41 0.70
N THR A 319 -3.53 15.91 0.00
CA THR A 319 -4.88 16.48 0.02
C THR A 319 -5.70 15.84 1.14
N LEU A 320 -6.19 16.65 2.09
CA LEU A 320 -7.12 16.21 3.13
C LEU A 320 -8.46 15.81 2.50
N LEU A 321 -8.84 14.54 2.64
CA LEU A 321 -10.15 14.04 2.22
C LEU A 321 -11.21 14.36 3.27
N LYS A 322 -10.95 13.95 4.52
CA LYS A 322 -11.86 14.13 5.65
C LYS A 322 -11.12 13.99 6.98
N SER A 323 -11.65 14.63 8.02
CA SER A 323 -11.16 14.51 9.40
C SER A 323 -12.32 14.25 10.37
N TRP A 324 -12.08 13.37 11.34
CA TRP A 324 -12.99 13.02 12.43
C TRP A 324 -12.34 13.36 13.77
N THR A 325 -13.18 13.56 14.79
CA THR A 325 -12.74 13.70 16.19
C THR A 325 -13.45 12.63 17.00
N LEU A 326 -12.69 11.76 17.66
CA LEU A 326 -13.19 10.70 18.55
C LEU A 326 -12.97 11.11 20.00
N ASP A 327 -13.94 10.87 20.87
CA ASP A 327 -13.83 11.20 22.30
C ASP A 327 -12.98 10.17 23.06
N GLY A 328 -12.10 10.66 23.94
CA GLY A 328 -11.28 9.85 24.84
C GLY A 328 -11.55 10.11 26.33
N PRO A 329 -10.74 9.52 27.24
CA PRO A 329 -11.01 9.55 28.69
C PRO A 329 -10.87 10.93 29.38
N GLY A 330 -10.44 11.97 28.66
CA GLY A 330 -10.27 13.30 29.24
C GLY A 330 -11.58 14.07 29.42
N VAL A 331 -12.50 13.98 28.45
CA VAL A 331 -13.86 14.55 28.58
C VAL A 331 -14.74 13.66 29.47
N LEU A 332 -14.48 12.34 29.45
CA LEU A 332 -15.25 11.30 30.13
C LEU A 332 -14.31 10.42 30.96
N PRO A 333 -14.49 10.27 32.27
CA PRO A 333 -13.59 9.40 33.06
C PRO A 333 -13.74 7.90 32.75
N LEU A 334 -14.65 7.50 31.86
CA LEU A 334 -14.91 6.10 31.53
C LEU A 334 -15.23 5.93 30.06
N LEU A 335 -14.69 4.86 29.47
CA LEU A 335 -15.06 4.34 28.17
C LEU A 335 -15.78 3.00 28.33
N ALA A 336 -16.95 2.87 27.73
CA ALA A 336 -17.71 1.63 27.57
C ALA A 336 -17.65 1.11 26.12
N PHE A 337 -17.30 -0.16 25.99
CA PHE A 337 -17.21 -0.90 24.73
C PHE A 337 -18.20 -2.06 24.75
N ASP A 338 -18.73 -2.40 23.57
CA ASP A 338 -19.52 -3.62 23.43
C ASP A 338 -18.61 -4.85 23.57
N ALA A 339 -18.96 -5.81 24.42
CA ALA A 339 -18.09 -6.95 24.71
C ALA A 339 -17.94 -7.92 23.52
N ALA A 340 -18.89 -7.95 22.58
CA ALA A 340 -18.85 -8.84 21.43
C ALA A 340 -18.07 -8.22 20.25
N THR A 341 -18.22 -6.92 20.02
CA THR A 341 -17.54 -6.24 18.88
C THR A 341 -16.25 -5.53 19.27
N GLY A 342 -16.05 -5.23 20.56
CA GLY A 342 -14.98 -4.38 21.05
C GLY A 342 -15.13 -2.91 20.66
N GLU A 343 -16.19 -2.51 19.94
CA GLU A 343 -16.37 -1.13 19.48
C GLU A 343 -16.83 -0.23 20.64
N VAL A 344 -16.36 1.02 20.62
CA VAL A 344 -16.82 2.04 21.56
C VAL A 344 -18.31 2.31 21.37
N LEU A 345 -19.06 2.32 22.45
CA LEU A 345 -20.46 2.72 22.39
C LEU A 345 -20.55 4.22 22.14
N ALA A 346 -20.99 4.59 20.92
CA ALA A 346 -21.15 5.97 20.47
C ALA A 346 -22.35 6.69 21.12
N ASP A 347 -23.31 5.95 21.67
CA ASP A 347 -24.61 6.49 22.07
C ASP A 347 -24.63 7.00 23.53
N ARG A 348 -23.63 7.83 23.86
CA ARG A 348 -23.43 8.45 25.18
C ARG A 348 -23.96 9.87 25.17
N GLN A 349 -25.21 10.05 25.57
CA GLN A 349 -25.79 11.38 25.74
C GLN A 349 -25.57 11.87 27.17
N ARG A 350 -25.06 13.10 27.27
CA ARG A 350 -25.01 13.86 28.53
C ARG A 350 -26.31 14.65 28.63
N GLU A 351 -27.13 14.36 29.64
CA GLU A 351 -28.19 15.31 30.01
C GLU A 351 -27.54 16.58 30.60
N ASN A 352 -28.32 17.65 30.79
CA ASN A 352 -27.90 18.84 31.54
C ASN A 352 -27.58 18.54 33.05
N THR A 353 -27.30 17.28 33.40
CA THR A 353 -27.05 16.72 34.73
C THR A 353 -26.11 15.50 34.63
N GLU A 354 -25.48 15.13 35.75
CA GLU A 354 -24.29 14.29 35.97
C GLU A 354 -24.35 12.81 35.49
N ALA A 355 -25.17 12.46 34.49
CA ALA A 355 -25.39 11.08 34.05
C ALA A 355 -25.20 10.86 32.53
N TYR A 356 -24.63 9.70 32.17
CA TYR A 356 -24.46 9.22 30.79
C TYR A 356 -25.31 7.98 30.53
N TRP A 357 -25.92 7.87 29.36
CA TRP A 357 -26.70 6.70 28.96
C TRP A 357 -25.86 5.70 28.17
N ILE A 358 -26.02 4.40 28.45
CA ILE A 358 -25.38 3.29 27.74
C ILE A 358 -26.38 2.18 27.46
N THR A 359 -26.19 1.42 26.39
CA THR A 359 -27.04 0.26 26.08
C THR A 359 -26.80 -0.87 27.10
N PRO A 360 -27.86 -1.57 27.59
CA PRO A 360 -27.72 -2.70 28.51
C PRO A 360 -27.04 -3.92 27.85
N GLY A 361 -26.56 -4.88 28.65
CA GLY A 361 -25.85 -6.07 28.19
C GLY A 361 -24.44 -6.21 28.79
N GLU A 362 -23.64 -7.12 28.24
CA GLU A 362 -22.22 -7.28 28.63
C GLU A 362 -21.38 -6.15 28.03
N ARG A 363 -20.69 -5.39 28.88
CA ARG A 363 -19.92 -4.20 28.51
C ARG A 363 -18.52 -4.26 29.08
N GLN A 364 -17.53 -3.94 28.26
CA GLN A 364 -16.16 -3.76 28.71
C GLN A 364 -15.96 -2.29 29.06
N LEU A 365 -15.59 -2.02 30.31
CA LEU A 365 -15.44 -0.68 30.85
C LEU A 365 -13.95 -0.41 31.14
N VAL A 366 -13.49 0.77 30.72
CA VAL A 366 -12.14 1.27 30.94
C VAL A 366 -12.24 2.60 31.69
N TYR A 367 -11.73 2.66 32.91
CA TYR A 367 -11.82 3.84 33.79
C TYR A 367 -10.59 3.93 34.72
N PRO A 368 -10.23 5.09 35.30
CA PRO A 368 -9.05 5.25 36.14
C PRO A 368 -8.99 4.24 37.30
N LEU A 369 -7.81 3.66 37.53
CA LEU A 369 -7.59 2.54 38.47
C LEU A 369 -8.01 2.85 39.92
N HIS A 370 -8.00 4.12 40.32
CA HIS A 370 -8.33 4.58 41.68
C HIS A 370 -9.75 5.14 41.82
N CYS A 371 -10.66 4.78 40.92
CA CYS A 371 -12.08 5.18 41.01
C CYS A 371 -12.86 4.23 41.92
N GLU A 372 -13.74 4.77 42.79
CA GLU A 372 -14.75 3.96 43.46
C GLU A 372 -15.96 3.77 42.54
N VAL A 373 -16.48 2.54 42.45
CA VAL A 373 -17.61 2.17 41.60
C VAL A 373 -18.74 1.60 42.48
N ASP A 374 -19.91 2.25 42.46
CA ASP A 374 -21.13 1.79 43.14
C ASP A 374 -22.17 1.29 42.11
N PRO A 375 -22.37 -0.04 42.00
CA PRO A 375 -23.29 -0.62 41.03
C PRO A 375 -24.71 -0.83 41.60
N GLN A 376 -25.73 -0.53 40.77
CA GLN A 376 -27.14 -0.86 41.02
C GLN A 376 -27.70 -1.60 39.81
N ALA A 377 -28.24 -2.81 40.01
CA ALA A 377 -28.66 -3.69 38.91
C ALA A 377 -27.57 -3.85 37.81
N ALA A 378 -26.32 -3.94 38.26
CA ALA A 378 -25.13 -4.17 37.44
C ALA A 378 -24.18 -5.12 38.19
N ARG A 379 -23.47 -5.99 37.47
CA ARG A 379 -22.57 -7.01 38.05
C ARG A 379 -21.24 -7.07 37.31
N LYS A 380 -20.11 -6.98 38.04
CA LYS A 380 -18.79 -7.31 37.49
C LYS A 380 -18.71 -8.80 37.15
N LEU A 381 -18.31 -9.12 35.93
CA LEU A 381 -18.12 -10.50 35.44
C LEU A 381 -16.66 -10.93 35.52
N ILE A 382 -15.75 -10.13 34.97
CA ILE A 382 -14.32 -10.47 34.89
C ILE A 382 -13.46 -9.20 34.90
N GLU A 383 -12.26 -9.30 35.50
CA GLU A 383 -11.22 -8.29 35.44
C GLU A 383 -10.29 -8.61 34.26
N LEU A 384 -10.01 -7.62 33.42
CA LEU A 384 -9.28 -7.77 32.16
C LEU A 384 -7.81 -7.33 32.34
N PRO A 385 -6.88 -7.81 31.50
CA PRO A 385 -5.49 -7.36 31.52
C PRO A 385 -5.36 -5.84 31.37
N SER A 386 -4.32 -5.25 31.97
CA SER A 386 -4.02 -3.83 31.80
C SER A 386 -3.51 -3.53 30.39
N SER A 387 -3.91 -2.37 29.86
CA SER A 387 -3.41 -1.87 28.58
C SER A 387 -2.04 -1.19 28.74
N GLY A 388 -1.20 -1.22 27.71
CA GLY A 388 0.11 -0.56 27.72
C GLY A 388 0.06 0.97 27.60
N GLY A 389 1.18 1.64 27.86
CA GLY A 389 1.28 3.10 27.82
C GLY A 389 0.56 3.79 28.98
N ASP A 390 -0.03 4.96 28.72
CA ASP A 390 -0.76 5.74 29.73
C ASP A 390 -1.98 5.00 30.30
N TRP A 391 -2.51 4.04 29.54
CA TRP A 391 -3.65 3.20 29.93
C TRP A 391 -3.34 2.21 31.06
N ALA A 392 -2.07 2.02 31.43
CA ALA A 392 -1.71 1.24 32.61
C ALA A 392 -2.24 1.85 33.92
N SER A 393 -2.63 3.14 33.89
CA SER A 393 -3.29 3.84 34.99
C SER A 393 -4.82 3.63 35.04
N PHE A 394 -5.37 2.76 34.19
CA PHE A 394 -6.80 2.46 34.08
C PHE A 394 -7.11 1.00 34.46
N ALA A 395 -8.21 0.79 35.18
CA ALA A 395 -8.85 -0.49 35.33
C ALA A 395 -9.61 -0.86 34.05
N CYS A 396 -9.53 -2.13 33.66
CA CYS A 396 -10.25 -2.70 32.53
C CYS A 396 -11.10 -3.87 33.04
N GLU A 397 -12.42 -3.81 32.90
CA GLU A 397 -13.32 -4.80 33.48
C GLU A 397 -14.53 -5.09 32.60
N THR A 398 -15.04 -6.32 32.61
CA THR A 398 -16.32 -6.66 31.96
C THR A 398 -17.44 -6.66 32.99
N TRP A 399 -18.53 -5.98 32.67
CA TRP A 399 -19.72 -5.81 33.49
C TRP A 399 -20.97 -6.26 32.73
N LEU A 400 -21.90 -6.92 33.41
CA LEU A 400 -23.26 -7.15 32.93
C LEU A 400 -24.17 -6.03 33.45
N LEU A 401 -24.79 -5.27 32.55
CA LEU A 401 -25.73 -4.22 32.86
C LEU A 401 -27.16 -4.64 32.54
N GLU A 402 -28.02 -4.73 33.55
CA GLU A 402 -29.45 -4.96 33.37
C GLU A 402 -30.14 -3.71 32.80
N PRO A 403 -31.32 -3.84 32.18
CA PRO A 403 -32.17 -2.68 31.87
C PRO A 403 -32.42 -1.83 33.13
N ASP A 404 -32.31 -0.51 33.00
CA ASP A 404 -32.33 0.47 34.12
C ASP A 404 -31.16 0.33 35.13
N GLY A 405 -30.15 -0.50 34.84
CA GLY A 405 -28.92 -0.59 35.63
C GLY A 405 -28.17 0.74 35.73
N ARG A 406 -27.43 0.94 36.83
CA ARG A 406 -26.67 2.16 37.10
C ARG A 406 -25.28 1.83 37.64
N LEU A 407 -24.29 2.60 37.20
CA LEU A 407 -22.92 2.60 37.74
C LEU A 407 -22.57 4.02 38.17
N ASP A 408 -22.39 4.24 39.46
CA ASP A 408 -21.95 5.53 40.00
C ASP A 408 -20.43 5.48 40.24
N LEU A 409 -19.69 6.38 39.58
CA LEU A 409 -18.25 6.48 39.67
C LEU A 409 -17.87 7.71 40.49
N THR A 410 -17.03 7.52 41.51
CA THR A 410 -16.41 8.60 42.29
C THR A 410 -14.93 8.66 41.96
N LEU A 411 -14.53 9.75 41.29
CA LEU A 411 -13.14 9.98 40.91
C LEU A 411 -12.29 10.37 42.11
N ALA A 412 -10.96 10.21 42.00
CA ALA A 412 -10.00 10.57 43.05
C ALA A 412 -10.05 12.06 43.44
N ASP A 413 -10.56 12.94 42.57
CA ASP A 413 -10.77 14.36 42.84
C ASP A 413 -12.15 14.69 43.47
N GLY A 414 -12.95 13.67 43.78
CA GLY A 414 -14.26 13.79 44.41
C GLY A 414 -15.42 14.09 43.45
N ARG A 415 -15.18 14.18 42.14
CA ARG A 415 -16.27 14.31 41.16
C ARG A 415 -17.04 13.00 41.03
N HIS A 416 -18.36 13.11 40.94
CA HIS A 416 -19.27 11.99 40.72
C HIS A 416 -19.78 11.95 39.28
N VAL A 417 -19.80 10.77 38.68
CA VAL A 417 -20.35 10.53 37.34
C VAL A 417 -21.21 9.28 37.37
N ALA A 418 -22.48 9.40 36.97
CA ALA A 418 -23.40 8.28 36.86
C ALA A 418 -23.46 7.75 35.42
N PHE A 419 -23.52 6.44 35.25
CA PHE A 419 -23.87 5.79 33.98
C PHE A 419 -25.17 5.02 34.17
N ARG A 420 -26.10 5.14 33.22
CA ARG A 420 -27.42 4.51 33.26
C ARG A 420 -27.64 3.65 32.02
N ALA A 421 -28.02 2.41 32.24
CA ALA A 421 -28.44 1.51 31.18
C ALA A 421 -29.84 1.90 30.72
N ARG A 422 -30.06 1.87 29.40
CA ARG A 422 -31.39 2.10 28.81
C ARG A 422 -32.37 1.02 29.21
N ASN A 423 -33.66 1.34 29.13
CA ASN A 423 -34.74 0.42 29.49
C ASN A 423 -35.03 -0.58 28.36
N ASP A 424 -34.78 -0.19 27.11
CA ASP A 424 -34.97 -1.02 25.93
C ASP A 424 -33.69 -1.82 25.60
N PRO A 425 -33.72 -3.17 25.66
CA PRO A 425 -32.64 -3.97 25.15
C PRO A 425 -32.57 -3.83 23.62
N PRO A 426 -31.36 -3.79 23.02
CA PRO A 426 -31.24 -3.78 21.57
C PRO A 426 -31.92 -5.02 20.97
N PRO A 427 -32.61 -4.89 19.82
CA PRO A 427 -33.25 -6.02 19.19
C PRO A 427 -32.18 -7.06 18.80
N PRO A 428 -32.49 -8.36 18.94
CA PRO A 428 -31.55 -9.40 18.56
C PRO A 428 -31.32 -9.33 17.03
N ARG A 429 -30.04 -9.28 16.66
CA ARG A 429 -29.60 -9.10 15.26
C ARG A 429 -29.47 -10.44 14.53
N PRO A 430 -29.74 -10.49 13.22
CA PRO A 430 -29.43 -11.66 12.41
C PRO A 430 -27.94 -11.99 12.44
N THR A 431 -27.59 -13.28 12.39
CA THR A 431 -26.21 -13.76 12.37
C THR A 431 -26.01 -14.83 11.30
N LEU A 432 -24.76 -15.12 10.97
CA LEU A 432 -24.38 -16.25 10.13
C LEU A 432 -23.81 -17.36 10.99
N ASP A 433 -24.31 -18.58 10.77
CA ASP A 433 -23.88 -19.81 11.43
C ASP A 433 -23.17 -20.69 10.41
N GLY A 434 -21.86 -20.84 10.57
CA GLY A 434 -21.02 -21.62 9.69
C GLY A 434 -19.56 -21.40 9.99
N GLN A 435 -18.72 -22.39 9.65
CA GLN A 435 -17.28 -22.29 9.87
C GLN A 435 -16.58 -21.79 8.61
N PRO A 436 -16.15 -20.51 8.56
CA PRO A 436 -15.36 -20.02 7.45
C PRO A 436 -13.96 -20.63 7.48
N LEU A 437 -13.38 -20.79 6.28
CA LEU A 437 -11.96 -21.11 6.10
C LEU A 437 -11.06 -19.95 6.58
N LEU A 438 -11.49 -18.71 6.35
CA LEU A 438 -10.92 -17.49 6.97
C LEU A 438 -12.09 -16.64 7.48
N ALA A 439 -12.16 -16.40 8.79
CA ALA A 439 -13.21 -15.59 9.36
C ALA A 439 -13.06 -14.11 8.97
N ALA A 440 -14.20 -13.43 8.81
CA ALA A 440 -14.22 -11.97 8.84
C ALA A 440 -13.82 -11.51 10.25
N GLY A 441 -13.18 -10.36 10.34
CA GLY A 441 -12.79 -9.76 11.60
C GLY A 441 -12.32 -8.33 11.40
N ILE A 442 -11.74 -7.74 12.44
CA ILE A 442 -11.27 -6.34 12.42
C ILE A 442 -10.28 -6.07 11.26
N HIS A 443 -9.62 -7.14 10.82
CA HIS A 443 -8.52 -7.17 9.87
C HIS A 443 -8.93 -7.64 8.46
N GLU A 444 -10.08 -8.30 8.30
CA GLU A 444 -10.57 -8.83 7.04
C GLU A 444 -12.08 -8.67 6.94
N ARG A 445 -12.54 -7.93 5.92
CA ARG A 445 -13.95 -7.57 5.77
C ARG A 445 -14.84 -8.75 5.36
N PHE A 446 -14.30 -9.68 4.55
CA PHE A 446 -15.08 -10.79 4.00
C PHE A 446 -14.67 -12.13 4.60
N ALA A 447 -15.64 -12.89 5.08
CA ALA A 447 -15.41 -14.27 5.49
C ALA A 447 -15.29 -15.18 4.26
N LEU A 448 -14.24 -16.00 4.20
CA LEU A 448 -13.98 -16.95 3.12
C LEU A 448 -14.48 -18.34 3.49
N TYR A 449 -15.35 -18.93 2.68
CA TYR A 449 -15.89 -20.27 2.88
C TYR A 449 -15.43 -21.25 1.80
N ASN A 450 -15.17 -22.49 2.22
CA ASN A 450 -14.82 -23.60 1.34
C ASN A 450 -16.09 -24.39 0.96
N GLY A 451 -16.76 -23.97 -0.11
CA GLY A 451 -17.80 -24.73 -0.81
C GLY A 451 -19.17 -24.84 -0.14
N ARG A 452 -19.28 -24.95 1.20
CA ARG A 452 -20.57 -24.91 1.91
C ARG A 452 -20.85 -23.49 2.45
N PRO A 453 -21.93 -22.83 2.01
CA PRO A 453 -22.36 -21.54 2.56
C PRO A 453 -22.81 -21.63 4.03
N PRO A 454 -22.70 -20.54 4.81
CA PRO A 454 -23.23 -20.47 6.17
C PRO A 454 -24.77 -20.42 6.17
N ASP A 455 -25.39 -20.87 7.26
CA ASP A 455 -26.82 -20.73 7.49
C ASP A 455 -27.10 -19.35 8.10
N LEU A 456 -28.11 -18.65 7.59
CA LEU A 456 -28.55 -17.38 8.14
C LEU A 456 -29.53 -17.62 9.29
N ARG A 457 -29.27 -17.03 10.46
CA ARG A 457 -30.12 -17.13 11.65
C ARG A 457 -30.74 -15.79 11.98
N ILE A 458 -32.07 -15.77 12.10
CA ILE A 458 -32.85 -14.59 12.47
C ILE A 458 -33.59 -14.89 13.78
N PRO A 459 -33.16 -14.31 14.90
CA PRO A 459 -33.84 -14.50 16.18
C PRO A 459 -35.31 -14.04 16.14
N PRO A 460 -36.21 -14.57 16.99
CA PRO A 460 -37.58 -14.08 17.06
C PRO A 460 -37.62 -12.65 17.60
N GLY A 461 -38.48 -11.82 17.02
CA GLY A 461 -38.86 -10.54 17.61
C GLY A 461 -39.95 -10.71 18.67
N ARG A 462 -40.47 -9.59 19.18
CA ARG A 462 -41.53 -9.60 20.20
C ARG A 462 -42.86 -10.15 19.68
N ALA A 463 -43.15 -9.97 18.40
CA ALA A 463 -44.26 -10.60 17.69
C ALA A 463 -43.90 -11.96 17.05
N GLY A 464 -42.76 -12.56 17.40
CA GLY A 464 -42.25 -13.77 16.74
C GLY A 464 -41.40 -13.47 15.50
N HIS A 465 -41.35 -14.39 14.54
CA HIS A 465 -40.39 -14.33 13.41
C HIS A 465 -40.82 -13.41 12.25
N GLN A 466 -42.13 -13.26 12.01
CA GLN A 466 -42.70 -12.41 10.95
C GLN A 466 -42.02 -12.55 9.56
N PRO A 467 -41.87 -13.77 9.01
CA PRO A 467 -41.16 -14.00 7.75
C PRO A 467 -41.67 -13.14 6.60
N GLU A 468 -42.96 -12.81 6.56
CA GLU A 468 -43.59 -11.96 5.54
C GLU A 468 -42.99 -10.54 5.46
N ARG A 469 -42.33 -10.07 6.52
CA ARG A 469 -41.68 -8.74 6.57
C ARG A 469 -40.18 -8.77 6.26
N TRP A 470 -39.62 -9.95 5.99
CA TRP A 470 -38.19 -10.09 5.70
C TRP A 470 -37.92 -10.18 4.19
N ARG A 471 -36.83 -9.54 3.77
CA ARG A 471 -36.26 -9.62 2.43
C ARG A 471 -34.76 -9.87 2.51
N ILE A 472 -34.24 -10.59 1.53
CA ILE A 472 -32.81 -10.84 1.34
C ILE A 472 -32.42 -10.44 -0.08
N ALA A 473 -31.38 -9.62 -0.19
CA ALA A 473 -30.73 -9.28 -1.46
C ALA A 473 -29.29 -9.79 -1.45
N ILE A 474 -28.90 -10.53 -2.48
CA ILE A 474 -27.58 -11.09 -2.67
C ILE A 474 -27.01 -10.48 -3.96
N THR A 475 -25.98 -9.67 -3.81
CA THR A 475 -25.36 -8.93 -4.92
C THR A 475 -23.94 -9.43 -5.14
N PRO A 476 -23.60 -9.98 -6.33
CA PRO A 476 -22.22 -10.33 -6.65
C PRO A 476 -21.35 -9.08 -6.77
N ILE A 477 -20.10 -9.16 -6.32
CA ILE A 477 -19.10 -8.09 -6.42
C ILE A 477 -18.09 -8.49 -7.50
N GLY A 478 -17.97 -7.67 -8.55
CA GLY A 478 -17.09 -7.97 -9.68
C GLY A 478 -17.51 -9.23 -10.45
N ALA A 479 -16.52 -9.95 -10.98
CA ALA A 479 -16.76 -11.21 -11.69
C ALA A 479 -16.94 -12.36 -10.68
N ALA A 480 -18.17 -12.57 -10.21
CA ALA A 480 -18.56 -13.70 -9.37
C ALA A 480 -19.49 -14.67 -10.14
N ASP A 481 -19.61 -15.90 -9.64
CA ASP A 481 -20.52 -16.92 -10.15
C ASP A 481 -21.44 -17.38 -9.00
N PRO A 482 -22.76 -17.10 -9.05
CA PRO A 482 -23.51 -16.50 -10.16
C PRO A 482 -23.26 -14.98 -10.34
N PRO A 483 -23.31 -14.46 -11.57
CA PRO A 483 -23.01 -13.05 -11.87
C PRO A 483 -24.21 -12.10 -11.72
N THR A 484 -25.42 -12.62 -11.53
CA THR A 484 -26.64 -11.82 -11.46
C THR A 484 -27.06 -11.57 -9.99
N PRO A 485 -27.38 -10.32 -9.60
CA PRO A 485 -28.01 -10.05 -8.31
C PRO A 485 -29.33 -10.80 -8.15
N ARG A 486 -29.66 -11.17 -6.92
CA ARG A 486 -30.89 -11.90 -6.57
C ARG A 486 -31.55 -11.23 -5.36
N ASP A 487 -32.87 -11.08 -5.41
CA ASP A 487 -33.68 -10.46 -4.35
C ASP A 487 -34.92 -11.31 -4.11
N TYR A 488 -35.15 -11.69 -2.85
CA TYR A 488 -36.28 -12.52 -2.44
C TYR A 488 -36.99 -11.94 -1.23
N ALA A 489 -38.32 -11.91 -1.29
CA ALA A 489 -39.14 -11.89 -0.08
C ALA A 489 -39.10 -13.27 0.58
N PHE A 490 -39.03 -13.32 1.91
CA PHE A 490 -38.99 -14.59 2.65
C PHE A 490 -40.25 -15.44 2.44
N ASP A 491 -41.38 -14.83 2.09
CA ASP A 491 -42.59 -15.55 1.68
C ASP A 491 -42.36 -16.48 0.47
N ALA A 492 -41.51 -16.07 -0.48
CA ALA A 492 -41.13 -16.92 -1.60
C ALA A 492 -40.20 -18.07 -1.19
N LEU A 493 -39.54 -17.95 -0.02
CA LEU A 493 -38.58 -18.91 0.53
C LEU A 493 -39.19 -19.83 1.62
N ARG A 494 -40.53 -19.84 1.80
CA ARG A 494 -41.26 -20.64 2.81
C ARG A 494 -40.92 -22.13 2.87
N HIS A 495 -40.46 -22.69 1.76
CA HIS A 495 -40.10 -24.11 1.65
C HIS A 495 -38.62 -24.39 1.96
N ARG A 496 -37.83 -23.36 2.29
CA ARG A 496 -36.39 -23.44 2.53
C ARG A 496 -35.97 -23.15 3.96
N TYR A 497 -36.62 -22.19 4.61
CA TYR A 497 -36.29 -21.89 5.99
C TYR A 497 -37.01 -22.82 6.96
N ILE A 498 -36.40 -23.01 8.13
CA ILE A 498 -36.99 -23.71 9.28
C ILE A 498 -37.09 -22.77 10.48
N ILE A 499 -37.91 -23.13 11.47
CA ILE A 499 -38.06 -22.37 12.71
C ILE A 499 -37.73 -23.30 13.88
N GLU A 500 -36.56 -23.11 14.49
CA GLU A 500 -36.04 -23.88 15.63
C GLU A 500 -35.44 -22.93 16.68
N GLY A 501 -36.31 -22.27 17.43
CA GLY A 501 -35.93 -21.12 18.27
C GLY A 501 -35.69 -19.87 17.44
N ASP A 502 -34.80 -19.95 16.44
CA ASP A 502 -34.54 -18.94 15.41
C ASP A 502 -35.21 -19.32 14.07
N LEU A 503 -35.42 -18.34 13.20
CA LEU A 503 -35.69 -18.60 11.77
C LEU A 503 -34.35 -18.82 11.07
N ILE A 504 -34.17 -20.00 10.50
CA ILE A 504 -32.91 -20.44 9.89
C ILE A 504 -33.10 -20.61 8.39
N LEU A 505 -32.34 -19.86 7.58
CA LEU A 505 -32.32 -19.96 6.11
C LEU A 505 -30.96 -20.49 5.64
N PRO A 506 -30.88 -21.74 5.17
CA PRO A 506 -29.65 -22.30 4.61
C PRO A 506 -29.27 -21.62 3.28
N PHE A 507 -28.04 -21.10 3.18
CA PHE A 507 -27.55 -20.49 1.93
C PHE A 507 -27.06 -21.51 0.89
N ASP A 508 -27.03 -22.79 1.24
CA ASP A 508 -26.71 -23.89 0.31
C ASP A 508 -27.81 -24.13 -0.76
N ALA A 509 -28.95 -23.45 -0.65
CA ALA A 509 -30.00 -23.43 -1.65
C ALA A 509 -29.47 -22.90 -3.01
N PRO A 510 -29.50 -23.70 -4.11
CA PRO A 510 -28.96 -23.29 -5.41
C PRO A 510 -29.61 -22.02 -6.00
N GLU A 511 -30.85 -21.73 -5.63
CA GLU A 511 -31.57 -20.52 -6.01
C GLU A 511 -31.00 -19.25 -5.33
N LEU A 512 -30.31 -19.37 -4.20
CA LEU A 512 -29.70 -18.22 -3.52
C LEU A 512 -28.29 -17.93 -4.06
N LEU A 513 -27.37 -18.89 -3.97
CA LEU A 513 -25.96 -18.69 -4.35
C LEU A 513 -25.48 -19.58 -5.51
N GLY A 514 -26.34 -20.39 -6.11
CA GLY A 514 -25.93 -21.39 -7.10
C GLY A 514 -25.41 -22.68 -6.44
N ALA A 515 -25.12 -23.70 -7.25
CA ALA A 515 -24.69 -25.00 -6.75
C ALA A 515 -23.23 -25.03 -6.27
N ALA A 516 -22.38 -24.12 -6.78
CA ALA A 516 -20.97 -24.01 -6.45
C ALA A 516 -20.53 -22.54 -6.52
N PRO A 517 -20.99 -21.68 -5.58
CA PRO A 517 -20.68 -20.25 -5.61
C PRO A 517 -19.18 -20.00 -5.64
N PHE A 518 -18.73 -19.08 -6.47
CA PHE A 518 -17.34 -18.63 -6.53
C PHE A 518 -17.25 -17.11 -6.65
N GLY A 519 -16.40 -16.47 -5.85
CA GLY A 519 -16.21 -15.02 -5.86
C GLY A 519 -16.75 -14.33 -4.61
N GLU A 520 -16.94 -13.01 -4.73
CA GLU A 520 -17.37 -12.11 -3.64
C GLU A 520 -18.86 -11.75 -3.75
N PHE A 521 -19.55 -11.73 -2.61
CA PHE A 521 -20.98 -11.43 -2.53
C PHE A 521 -21.28 -10.53 -1.34
N HIS A 522 -22.14 -9.53 -1.56
CA HIS A 522 -22.75 -8.73 -0.51
C HIS A 522 -24.18 -9.23 -0.27
N VAL A 523 -24.49 -9.61 0.97
CA VAL A 523 -25.82 -10.06 1.38
C VAL A 523 -26.43 -9.00 2.29
N ARG A 524 -27.53 -8.41 1.85
CA ARG A 524 -28.33 -7.48 2.65
C ARG A 524 -29.61 -8.14 3.12
N LEU A 525 -29.83 -8.11 4.42
CA LEU A 525 -31.06 -8.51 5.07
C LEU A 525 -31.84 -7.31 5.57
N ARG A 526 -33.12 -7.29 5.25
CA ARG A 526 -34.04 -6.24 5.66
C ARG A 526 -35.26 -6.87 6.32
N GLY A 527 -35.56 -6.44 7.53
CA GLY A 527 -36.76 -6.83 8.28
C GLY A 527 -37.53 -5.62 8.79
N PRO A 528 -38.36 -5.82 9.84
CA PRO A 528 -38.99 -4.72 10.58
C PRO A 528 -37.98 -3.69 11.07
N TYR A 529 -38.40 -2.45 11.28
CA TYR A 529 -37.53 -1.36 11.76
C TYR A 529 -36.65 -1.72 12.95
N GLY A 530 -35.35 -1.45 12.84
CA GLY A 530 -34.32 -1.78 13.81
C GLY A 530 -33.80 -3.22 13.67
N ARG A 531 -34.20 -3.95 12.62
CA ARG A 531 -33.83 -5.35 12.37
C ARG A 531 -33.35 -5.53 10.93
N LYS A 532 -32.07 -5.24 10.71
CA LYS A 532 -31.34 -5.53 9.47
C LYS A 532 -30.01 -6.22 9.76
N ALA A 533 -29.39 -6.75 8.72
CA ALA A 533 -28.00 -7.18 8.77
C ALA A 533 -27.39 -7.12 7.36
N ASP A 534 -26.12 -6.77 7.27
CA ASP A 534 -25.34 -6.85 6.04
C ASP A 534 -24.17 -7.81 6.27
N PHE A 535 -23.90 -8.68 5.30
CA PHE A 535 -22.81 -9.64 5.35
C PHE A 535 -22.01 -9.62 4.05
N ASP A 536 -20.70 -9.64 4.19
CA ASP A 536 -19.75 -9.68 3.08
C ASP A 536 -19.09 -11.06 3.05
N LEU A 537 -19.34 -11.84 1.99
CA LEU A 537 -19.01 -13.26 1.89
C LEU A 537 -18.13 -13.55 0.67
N ARG A 538 -17.20 -14.50 0.83
CA ARG A 538 -16.36 -15.06 -0.23
C ARG A 538 -16.53 -16.56 -0.31
N PHE A 539 -16.61 -17.09 -1.53
CA PHE A 539 -16.68 -18.52 -1.76
C PHE A 539 -15.56 -18.99 -2.70
N ALA A 540 -14.86 -20.05 -2.28
CA ALA A 540 -13.87 -20.75 -3.10
C ALA A 540 -14.04 -22.28 -2.91
N PRO A 541 -14.90 -22.94 -3.70
CA PRO A 541 -15.18 -24.36 -3.54
C PRO A 541 -13.92 -25.21 -3.72
N GLY A 542 -13.64 -26.08 -2.75
CA GLY A 542 -12.51 -27.01 -2.79
C GLY A 542 -11.16 -26.42 -2.35
N LEU A 543 -11.09 -25.14 -1.96
CA LEU A 543 -9.89 -24.51 -1.41
C LEU A 543 -9.61 -25.03 0.00
N ARG A 544 -8.41 -25.56 0.24
CA ARG A 544 -7.99 -26.10 1.54
C ARG A 544 -6.56 -25.66 1.86
N PHE A 545 -6.25 -25.59 3.15
CA PHE A 545 -4.91 -25.31 3.64
C PHE A 545 -4.35 -26.53 4.38
N GLN A 546 -3.08 -26.86 4.14
CA GLN A 546 -2.38 -27.94 4.81
C GLN A 546 -1.18 -27.36 5.57
N GLY A 547 -1.11 -27.63 6.88
CA GLY A 547 -0.11 -27.05 7.76
C GLY A 547 -0.44 -25.62 8.22
N TYR A 548 -1.71 -25.21 8.12
CA TYR A 548 -2.22 -23.89 8.47
C TYR A 548 -3.63 -24.00 9.08
N PRO A 549 -3.99 -23.17 10.08
CA PRO A 549 -3.17 -22.13 10.71
C PRO A 549 -2.19 -22.73 11.74
N ARG A 550 -1.01 -22.11 11.91
CA ARG A 550 -0.01 -22.48 12.93
C ARG A 550 0.73 -21.24 13.39
N LEU A 551 1.03 -21.16 14.69
CA LEU A 551 1.93 -20.14 15.24
C LEU A 551 3.39 -20.43 14.82
N HIS A 552 4.02 -19.48 14.14
CA HIS A 552 5.42 -19.52 13.77
C HIS A 552 6.28 -18.81 14.83
N THR A 553 7.06 -19.58 15.57
CA THR A 553 7.91 -19.09 16.68
C THR A 553 9.40 -19.01 16.35
N ALA A 554 9.80 -19.43 15.14
CA ALA A 554 11.21 -19.41 14.73
C ALA A 554 11.74 -17.97 14.62
N THR A 555 12.87 -17.72 15.27
CA THR A 555 13.54 -16.40 15.32
C THR A 555 14.86 -16.35 14.54
N ASP A 556 15.13 -17.36 13.72
CA ASP A 556 16.34 -17.52 12.91
C ASP A 556 16.26 -16.76 11.56
N GLY A 557 15.15 -16.08 11.29
CA GLY A 557 14.90 -15.44 10.01
C GLY A 557 14.52 -16.42 8.89
N SER A 558 14.13 -17.66 9.22
CA SER A 558 13.64 -18.62 8.22
C SER A 558 12.27 -18.22 7.66
N PRO A 559 12.03 -18.40 6.35
CA PRO A 559 10.73 -18.14 5.75
C PRO A 559 9.68 -19.13 6.29
N SER A 560 8.42 -18.68 6.38
CA SER A 560 7.33 -19.60 6.72
C SER A 560 6.89 -20.38 5.49
N THR A 561 6.60 -21.67 5.65
CA THR A 561 6.12 -22.53 4.55
C THR A 561 4.89 -23.35 4.92
N TRP A 562 3.95 -23.47 3.99
CA TRP A 562 2.77 -24.35 4.07
C TRP A 562 2.26 -24.68 2.66
N ARG A 563 1.18 -25.46 2.54
CA ARG A 563 0.59 -25.85 1.25
C ARG A 563 -0.84 -25.39 1.12
N ILE A 564 -1.19 -24.87 -0.05
CA ILE A 564 -2.57 -24.53 -0.43
C ILE A 564 -3.01 -25.54 -1.49
N ILE A 565 -4.18 -26.13 -1.29
CA ILE A 565 -4.80 -27.11 -2.21
C ILE A 565 -6.04 -26.44 -2.81
N HIS A 566 -6.16 -26.43 -4.13
CA HIS A 566 -7.32 -25.90 -4.85
C HIS A 566 -7.71 -26.86 -5.98
N PRO A 567 -8.94 -26.75 -6.54
CA PRO A 567 -9.33 -27.62 -7.66
C PRO A 567 -8.46 -27.40 -8.91
N ALA A 568 -8.36 -28.44 -9.73
CA ALA A 568 -7.72 -28.36 -11.05
C ALA A 568 -8.50 -27.41 -11.97
N GLY A 569 -7.79 -26.60 -12.75
CA GLY A 569 -8.39 -25.55 -13.59
C GLY A 569 -8.48 -24.18 -12.93
N TYR A 570 -7.99 -24.02 -11.71
CA TYR A 570 -7.73 -22.72 -11.08
C TYR A 570 -6.23 -22.46 -11.06
N ASP A 571 -5.82 -21.19 -11.00
CA ASP A 571 -4.44 -20.81 -10.77
C ASP A 571 -4.31 -19.87 -9.56
N LEU A 572 -3.24 -20.07 -8.80
CA LEU A 572 -2.96 -19.33 -7.57
C LEU A 572 -1.71 -18.49 -7.77
N THR A 573 -1.85 -17.18 -7.60
CA THR A 573 -0.75 -16.22 -7.72
C THR A 573 -0.72 -15.28 -6.52
N SER A 574 0.40 -14.57 -6.34
CA SER A 574 0.49 -13.46 -5.39
C SER A 574 1.11 -12.25 -6.08
N PRO A 575 0.52 -11.05 -5.94
CA PRO A 575 1.11 -9.83 -6.46
C PRO A 575 2.23 -9.26 -5.55
N LYS A 576 2.47 -9.83 -4.37
CA LYS A 576 3.34 -9.26 -3.34
C LYS A 576 4.75 -9.87 -3.35
N THR A 577 5.75 -9.01 -3.48
CA THR A 577 7.16 -9.39 -3.30
C THR A 577 7.38 -10.02 -1.92
N GLY A 578 8.10 -11.14 -1.87
CA GLY A 578 8.33 -11.90 -0.63
C GLY A 578 7.30 -13.01 -0.38
N VAL A 579 6.24 -13.12 -1.18
CA VAL A 579 5.36 -14.30 -1.21
C VAL A 579 5.68 -15.13 -2.46
N ILE A 580 6.27 -16.31 -2.26
CA ILE A 580 6.67 -17.21 -3.34
C ILE A 580 5.67 -18.36 -3.42
N VAL A 581 4.98 -18.46 -4.56
CA VAL A 581 4.09 -19.60 -4.88
C VAL A 581 4.87 -20.60 -5.71
N GLY A 582 5.02 -21.82 -5.18
CA GLY A 582 5.75 -22.92 -5.82
C GLY A 582 5.06 -23.50 -7.05
N PRO A 583 5.73 -24.41 -7.77
CA PRO A 583 5.15 -25.11 -8.91
C PRO A 583 3.92 -25.96 -8.50
N PRO A 584 3.00 -26.25 -9.44
CA PRO A 584 1.81 -27.04 -9.15
C PRO A 584 2.19 -28.51 -8.98
N GLU A 585 1.69 -29.12 -7.91
CA GLU A 585 1.86 -30.55 -7.63
C GLU A 585 0.49 -31.23 -7.59
N ALA A 586 0.39 -32.46 -8.13
CA ALA A 586 -0.86 -33.21 -8.09
C ALA A 586 -1.24 -33.57 -6.64
N ALA A 587 -2.47 -33.26 -6.24
CA ALA A 587 -2.98 -33.45 -4.87
C ALA A 587 -4.23 -34.33 -4.84
N GLY A 588 -4.23 -35.40 -5.64
CA GLY A 588 -5.38 -36.29 -5.84
C GLY A 588 -6.18 -35.97 -7.10
N ALA A 589 -7.25 -36.73 -7.34
CA ALA A 589 -8.07 -36.58 -8.55
C ALA A 589 -8.78 -35.21 -8.57
N GLY A 590 -8.42 -34.36 -9.53
CA GLY A 590 -9.06 -33.05 -9.73
C GLY A 590 -8.58 -31.94 -8.79
N PHE A 591 -7.47 -32.11 -8.07
CA PHE A 591 -6.91 -31.10 -7.17
C PHE A 591 -5.40 -30.87 -7.40
N VAL A 592 -4.96 -29.64 -7.17
CA VAL A 592 -3.58 -29.18 -7.28
C VAL A 592 -3.14 -28.59 -5.95
N ALA A 593 -1.94 -28.91 -5.51
CA ALA A 593 -1.28 -28.30 -4.35
C ALA A 593 -0.17 -27.34 -4.82
N ARG A 594 -0.01 -26.24 -4.09
CA ARG A 594 1.04 -25.24 -4.26
C ARG A 594 1.73 -25.02 -2.92
N ALA A 595 3.05 -25.12 -2.88
CA ALA A 595 3.81 -24.68 -1.71
C ALA A 595 3.81 -23.14 -1.66
N LEU A 596 3.56 -22.56 -0.50
CA LEU A 596 3.80 -21.13 -0.25
C LEU A 596 5.05 -20.98 0.61
N SER A 597 5.91 -20.03 0.25
CA SER A 597 7.04 -19.58 1.08
C SER A 597 6.99 -18.07 1.26
N LEU A 598 7.00 -17.60 2.50
CA LEU A 598 6.85 -16.19 2.84
C LEU A 598 8.09 -15.67 3.55
N ALA A 599 8.55 -14.49 3.14
CA ALA A 599 9.63 -13.78 3.81
C ALA A 599 9.32 -13.54 5.31
N PRO A 600 10.35 -13.47 6.18
CA PRO A 600 10.18 -13.44 7.63
C PRO A 600 9.36 -12.25 8.14
N ASP A 601 9.44 -11.11 7.47
CA ASP A 601 8.79 -9.85 7.84
C ASP A 601 7.29 -9.78 7.47
N LEU A 602 6.79 -10.75 6.69
CA LEU A 602 5.41 -10.74 6.22
C LEU A 602 4.43 -11.30 7.24
N THR A 603 3.45 -10.50 7.65
CA THR A 603 2.31 -10.90 8.49
C THR A 603 1.05 -11.23 7.72
N ARG A 604 1.06 -11.00 6.40
CA ARG A 604 -0.04 -11.33 5.48
C ARG A 604 0.49 -11.70 4.10
N ALA A 605 -0.14 -12.72 3.50
CA ALA A 605 0.03 -13.09 2.11
C ALA A 605 -1.23 -12.78 1.30
N PRO A 606 -1.25 -11.70 0.50
CA PRO A 606 -2.30 -11.49 -0.49
C PRO A 606 -2.16 -12.55 -1.56
N LEU A 607 -3.26 -13.21 -1.84
CA LEU A 607 -3.35 -14.28 -2.81
C LEU A 607 -4.50 -14.00 -3.76
N ARG A 608 -4.28 -14.35 -5.02
CA ARG A 608 -5.28 -14.27 -6.08
C ARG A 608 -5.50 -15.66 -6.65
N LEU A 609 -6.74 -16.13 -6.54
CA LEU A 609 -7.20 -17.38 -7.13
C LEU A 609 -8.03 -17.06 -8.37
N GLU A 610 -7.54 -17.42 -9.55
CA GLU A 610 -8.20 -17.17 -10.83
C GLU A 610 -8.74 -18.46 -11.44
N THR A 611 -9.90 -18.38 -12.08
CA THR A 611 -10.45 -19.48 -12.86
C THR A 611 -9.77 -19.58 -14.23
N GLY A 612 -9.43 -20.80 -14.66
CA GLY A 612 -8.89 -21.10 -15.99
C GLY A 612 -9.96 -21.18 -17.09
N PHE A 613 -11.24 -21.12 -16.72
CA PHE A 613 -12.40 -21.19 -17.60
C PHE A 613 -13.28 -19.93 -17.43
N ALA A 614 -14.01 -19.53 -18.47
CA ALA A 614 -14.77 -18.27 -18.53
C ALA A 614 -16.02 -18.20 -17.60
N GLY A 615 -16.19 -19.15 -16.67
CA GLY A 615 -17.42 -19.30 -15.89
C GLY A 615 -18.64 -19.61 -16.77
N ALA A 616 -19.84 -19.23 -16.31
CA ALA A 616 -21.11 -19.42 -17.02
C ALA A 616 -21.30 -18.52 -18.27
N ASN A 617 -20.35 -17.62 -18.58
CA ASN A 617 -20.43 -16.72 -19.73
C ASN A 617 -19.31 -17.04 -20.75
N PRO A 618 -19.58 -17.87 -21.78
CA PRO A 618 -18.56 -18.34 -22.72
C PRO A 618 -17.98 -17.24 -23.63
N ASP A 619 -18.62 -16.06 -23.73
CA ASP A 619 -18.19 -14.93 -24.56
C ASP A 619 -17.33 -13.89 -23.80
N ALA A 620 -17.02 -14.14 -22.53
CA ALA A 620 -16.25 -13.25 -21.67
C ALA A 620 -14.76 -13.21 -22.06
N GLY A 621 -14.23 -12.00 -22.32
CA GLY A 621 -12.79 -11.76 -22.51
C GLY A 621 -11.95 -12.11 -21.26
N PRO A 622 -10.62 -12.12 -21.36
CA PRO A 622 -9.73 -12.50 -20.26
C PRO A 622 -9.94 -11.70 -18.95
N ASP A 623 -10.35 -10.42 -19.04
CA ASP A 623 -10.62 -9.55 -17.88
C ASP A 623 -11.95 -9.82 -17.14
N SER A 624 -12.78 -10.71 -17.68
CA SER A 624 -14.12 -11.05 -17.14
C SER A 624 -14.17 -12.44 -16.49
N ARG A 625 -13.02 -13.10 -16.34
CA ARG A 625 -12.94 -14.38 -15.62
C ARG A 625 -13.12 -14.15 -14.12
N PRO A 626 -13.91 -14.99 -13.43
CA PRO A 626 -14.00 -14.93 -11.99
C PRO A 626 -12.62 -15.10 -11.34
N ALA A 627 -12.29 -14.17 -10.46
CA ALA A 627 -11.08 -14.15 -9.67
C ALA A 627 -11.42 -13.75 -8.23
N LEU A 628 -10.69 -14.31 -7.29
CA LEU A 628 -10.89 -14.07 -5.87
C LEU A 628 -9.57 -13.62 -5.25
N ASP A 629 -9.55 -12.38 -4.76
CA ASP A 629 -8.46 -11.83 -3.97
C ASP A 629 -8.75 -12.03 -2.48
N PHE A 630 -7.80 -12.59 -1.74
CA PHE A 630 -7.91 -12.76 -0.29
C PHE A 630 -6.54 -12.68 0.39
N ASP A 631 -6.50 -12.18 1.61
CA ASP A 631 -5.29 -12.11 2.42
C ASP A 631 -5.24 -13.26 3.43
N LEU A 632 -4.21 -14.09 3.35
CA LEU A 632 -3.95 -15.11 4.34
C LEU A 632 -3.16 -14.51 5.52
N PRO A 633 -3.70 -14.47 6.76
CA PRO A 633 -2.96 -13.99 7.91
C PRO A 633 -1.86 -14.98 8.29
N VAL A 634 -0.67 -14.45 8.59
CA VAL A 634 0.50 -15.23 9.02
C VAL A 634 0.62 -15.08 10.52
N TYR A 635 0.33 -16.15 11.27
CA TYR A 635 0.42 -16.15 12.72
C TYR A 635 1.88 -16.27 13.15
N ARG A 636 2.63 -15.17 13.12
CA ARG A 636 4.07 -15.15 13.44
C ARG A 636 4.34 -14.39 14.74
N LEU A 637 5.17 -14.99 15.58
CA LEU A 637 5.77 -14.32 16.72
C LEU A 637 6.78 -13.27 16.22
N ARG A 638 6.55 -12.02 16.60
CA ARG A 638 7.49 -10.91 16.38
C ARG A 638 7.59 -10.05 17.63
N PHE A 639 8.67 -9.34 17.80
CA PHE A 639 8.94 -8.54 19.00
C PHE A 639 9.73 -7.30 18.67
N GLY A 640 9.66 -6.29 19.53
CA GLY A 640 10.38 -5.04 19.35
C GLY A 640 10.54 -4.31 20.67
N LEU A 641 11.53 -3.41 20.71
CA LEU A 641 11.72 -2.51 21.83
C LEU A 641 10.82 -1.29 21.65
N LEU A 642 9.84 -1.13 22.54
CA LEU A 642 8.92 0.01 22.56
C LEU A 642 9.36 1.00 23.63
N GLU A 643 9.72 2.21 23.20
CA GLU A 643 9.98 3.33 24.09
C GLU A 643 8.76 4.24 24.12
N PRO A 644 8.07 4.40 25.27
CA PRO A 644 6.86 5.21 25.36
C PRO A 644 7.07 6.67 24.96
N GLU A 645 8.28 7.19 25.09
CA GLU A 645 8.66 8.56 24.68
C GLU A 645 8.97 8.69 23.18
N ARG A 646 9.28 7.56 22.51
CA ARG A 646 9.63 7.50 21.07
C ARG A 646 8.94 6.31 20.39
N PRO A 647 7.60 6.22 20.44
CA PRO A 647 6.87 5.08 19.91
C PRO A 647 7.03 4.92 18.38
N ASP A 648 7.39 6.00 17.68
CA ASP A 648 7.61 5.98 16.23
C ASP A 648 8.94 5.31 15.83
N ASP A 649 9.87 5.13 16.77
CA ASP A 649 11.12 4.39 16.55
C ASP A 649 10.90 2.87 16.66
N PHE A 650 9.74 2.43 17.15
CA PHE A 650 9.40 1.03 17.30
C PHE A 650 9.46 0.29 15.96
N ARG A 651 10.21 -0.81 15.92
CA ARG A 651 10.28 -1.72 14.77
C ARG A 651 10.03 -3.13 15.23
N TRP A 652 9.17 -3.84 14.49
CA TRP A 652 9.00 -5.27 14.67
C TRP A 652 10.24 -6.00 14.13
N SER A 653 10.74 -6.95 14.92
CA SER A 653 11.79 -7.88 14.57
C SER A 653 11.27 -9.32 14.65
N THR A 654 11.82 -10.18 13.81
CA THR A 654 11.65 -11.63 13.88
C THR A 654 12.96 -12.33 14.23
N THR A 655 14.02 -11.56 14.50
CA THR A 655 15.33 -12.05 14.94
C THR A 655 15.70 -11.44 16.29
N PRO A 656 16.46 -12.13 17.16
CA PRO A 656 16.80 -11.61 18.47
C PRO A 656 17.41 -10.20 18.42
N LEU A 657 16.92 -9.30 19.29
CA LEU A 657 17.45 -7.94 19.42
C LEU A 657 18.80 -7.96 20.13
N ARG A 658 19.73 -7.10 19.74
CA ARG A 658 20.96 -6.87 20.51
C ARG A 658 20.79 -5.61 21.34
N LEU A 659 20.86 -5.76 22.65
CA LEU A 659 20.60 -4.70 23.61
C LEU A 659 21.83 -4.48 24.48
N HIS A 660 22.21 -3.21 24.64
CA HIS A 660 23.30 -2.77 25.50
C HIS A 660 22.69 -2.05 26.72
N PRO A 661 22.64 -2.69 27.91
CA PRO A 661 21.97 -2.17 29.10
C PRO A 661 22.37 -0.75 29.50
N GLU A 662 23.64 -0.40 29.35
CA GLU A 662 24.17 0.93 29.72
C GLU A 662 23.61 2.03 28.81
N ALA A 663 23.32 1.73 27.54
CA ALA A 663 22.66 2.65 26.61
C ALA A 663 21.14 2.79 26.85
N LEU A 664 20.59 1.94 27.72
CA LEU A 664 19.17 1.93 28.08
C LEU A 664 18.91 2.57 29.46
N GLU A 665 19.94 3.08 30.15
CA GLU A 665 19.83 3.65 31.50
C GLU A 665 18.88 4.85 31.57
N ASP A 666 18.91 5.75 30.59
CA ASP A 666 17.96 6.87 30.54
C ASP A 666 16.54 6.44 30.09
N ARG A 667 16.34 5.17 29.73
CA ARG A 667 15.11 4.64 29.10
C ARG A 667 14.33 3.72 30.03
N HIS A 668 14.15 4.13 31.29
CA HIS A 668 13.47 3.35 32.34
C HIS A 668 12.06 2.86 31.98
N ALA A 669 11.39 3.51 31.03
CA ALA A 669 10.05 3.13 30.55
C ALA A 669 10.06 2.17 29.34
N ALA A 670 11.23 1.73 28.86
CA ALA A 670 11.32 0.86 27.68
C ALA A 670 10.72 -0.53 27.95
N LEU A 671 9.84 -0.97 27.05
CA LEU A 671 9.11 -2.22 27.13
C LEU A 671 9.54 -3.14 25.99
N LEU A 672 9.82 -4.40 26.30
CA LEU A 672 9.91 -5.42 25.27
C LEU A 672 8.48 -5.87 24.92
N ARG A 673 7.99 -5.47 23.74
CA ARG A 673 6.64 -5.78 23.26
C ARG A 673 6.69 -6.93 22.27
N ILE A 674 5.80 -7.90 22.44
CA ILE A 674 5.64 -9.05 21.54
C ILE A 674 4.33 -8.91 20.76
N GLU A 675 4.27 -9.53 19.60
CA GLU A 675 3.02 -9.95 18.95
C GLU A 675 3.02 -11.46 18.83
N LEU A 676 2.01 -12.06 19.45
CA LEU A 676 1.76 -13.48 19.57
C LEU A 676 0.32 -13.74 19.09
N PRO A 677 0.06 -13.73 17.77
CA PRO A 677 -1.29 -13.80 17.25
C PRO A 677 -1.84 -15.22 17.41
N PRO A 678 -2.91 -15.44 18.20
CA PRO A 678 -3.46 -16.78 18.39
C PRO A 678 -4.06 -17.29 17.06
N PRO A 679 -3.71 -18.50 16.61
CA PRO A 679 -4.41 -19.14 15.51
C PRO A 679 -5.90 -19.35 15.85
N PRO A 680 -6.82 -19.29 14.85
CA PRO A 680 -8.24 -19.52 15.07
C PRO A 680 -8.50 -20.85 15.75
N GLY A 681 -9.29 -20.84 16.82
CA GLY A 681 -9.66 -22.04 17.59
C GLY A 681 -8.58 -22.54 18.56
N VAL A 682 -7.44 -21.85 18.69
CA VAL A 682 -6.41 -22.15 19.69
C VAL A 682 -6.62 -21.23 20.90
N PRO A 683 -6.72 -21.76 22.13
CA PRO A 683 -6.82 -20.94 23.34
C PRO A 683 -5.59 -20.06 23.53
N GLU A 684 -5.73 -18.97 24.26
CA GLU A 684 -4.62 -18.07 24.59
C GLU A 684 -3.50 -18.81 25.32
N LEU A 685 -2.27 -18.57 24.89
CA LEU A 685 -1.09 -19.19 25.47
C LEU A 685 -0.74 -18.51 26.81
N ALA A 686 -0.32 -19.31 27.77
CA ALA A 686 0.31 -18.75 28.97
C ALA A 686 1.74 -18.35 28.60
N VAL A 687 2.13 -17.13 28.98
CA VAL A 687 3.47 -16.59 28.68
C VAL A 687 4.21 -16.26 29.96
N GLY A 688 5.53 -16.45 29.91
CA GLY A 688 6.45 -16.09 30.99
C GLY A 688 7.79 -15.69 30.40
N TRP A 689 8.73 -15.30 31.25
CA TRP A 689 9.98 -14.71 30.82
C TRP A 689 11.11 -15.31 31.63
N ARG A 690 12.26 -15.52 30.99
CA ARG A 690 13.49 -15.87 31.72
C ARG A 690 14.71 -15.24 31.11
N LEU A 691 15.68 -14.98 31.97
CA LEU A 691 17.01 -14.53 31.59
C LEU A 691 17.98 -15.68 31.82
N VAL A 692 18.71 -16.08 30.79
CA VAL A 692 19.67 -17.21 30.83
C VAL A 692 21.07 -16.76 30.44
N ASP A 693 22.08 -17.39 31.04
CA ASP A 693 23.47 -17.21 30.63
C ASP A 693 23.85 -18.15 29.45
N PRO A 694 25.05 -18.02 28.85
CA PRO A 694 25.49 -18.86 27.74
C PRO A 694 25.68 -20.34 28.08
N ASP A 695 25.77 -20.66 29.37
CA ASP A 695 25.91 -22.02 29.86
C ASP A 695 24.53 -22.65 30.15
N GLY A 696 23.44 -21.91 29.87
CA GLY A 696 22.05 -22.32 30.06
C GLY A 696 21.52 -22.14 31.49
N ARG A 697 22.27 -21.49 32.38
CA ARG A 697 21.83 -21.24 33.76
C ARG A 697 20.87 -20.05 33.80
N VAL A 698 19.71 -20.26 34.42
CA VAL A 698 18.71 -19.22 34.65
C VAL A 698 19.21 -18.21 35.69
N LEU A 699 19.30 -16.95 35.29
CA LEU A 699 19.62 -15.80 36.14
C LEU A 699 18.38 -15.26 36.85
N ARG A 700 17.24 -15.20 36.13
CA ARG A 700 15.94 -14.74 36.64
C ARG A 700 14.81 -15.39 35.84
N HIS A 701 13.65 -15.59 36.46
CA HIS A 701 12.43 -16.06 35.79
C HIS A 701 11.18 -15.33 36.27
N SER A 702 10.09 -15.39 35.50
CA SER A 702 8.74 -14.97 35.90
C SER A 702 7.77 -16.15 35.83
N PRO A 703 6.66 -16.15 36.59
CA PRO A 703 5.61 -17.15 36.43
C PRO A 703 4.90 -17.00 35.07
N LEU A 704 4.38 -18.12 34.55
CA LEU A 704 3.48 -18.13 33.39
C LEU A 704 2.14 -17.48 33.75
N ARG A 705 1.66 -16.57 32.88
CA ARG A 705 0.35 -15.92 32.99
C ARG A 705 -0.34 -15.96 31.65
N HIS A 706 -1.65 -16.15 31.63
CA HIS A 706 -2.42 -15.98 30.39
C HIS A 706 -2.22 -14.55 29.89
N ALA A 707 -1.83 -14.43 28.63
CA ALA A 707 -1.63 -13.14 27.98
C ALA A 707 -2.32 -13.12 26.63
N GLY A 708 -2.79 -11.94 26.28
CA GLY A 708 -3.32 -11.67 24.96
C GLY A 708 -2.24 -11.68 23.87
N ARG A 709 -2.64 -11.28 22.66
CA ARG A 709 -1.82 -11.13 21.46
C ARG A 709 -0.59 -10.26 21.64
N HIS A 710 -0.55 -9.33 22.60
CA HIS A 710 0.61 -8.46 22.80
C HIS A 710 1.20 -8.50 24.22
N PRO A 711 1.84 -9.62 24.61
CA PRO A 711 2.52 -9.66 25.90
C PRO A 711 3.70 -8.70 25.94
N GLN A 712 3.96 -8.14 27.12
CA GLN A 712 5.02 -7.16 27.35
C GLN A 712 5.70 -7.35 28.70
N THR A 713 6.96 -6.93 28.79
CA THR A 713 7.70 -6.85 30.05
C THR A 713 8.58 -5.59 30.07
N GLY A 714 8.71 -4.96 31.23
CA GLY A 714 9.61 -3.81 31.41
C GLY A 714 11.06 -4.27 31.41
N LEU A 715 11.90 -3.68 30.57
CA LEU A 715 13.31 -4.09 30.51
C LEU A 715 14.04 -3.86 31.84
N ILE A 716 13.67 -2.81 32.58
CA ILE A 716 14.29 -2.45 33.85
C ILE A 716 14.27 -3.61 34.86
N GLU A 717 13.23 -4.44 34.85
CA GLU A 717 13.11 -5.60 35.73
C GLU A 717 14.21 -6.64 35.47
N TRP A 718 14.76 -6.71 34.26
CA TRP A 718 15.76 -7.70 33.87
C TRP A 718 17.19 -7.17 33.99
N LEU A 719 17.37 -5.85 33.89
CA LEU A 719 18.70 -5.22 33.91
C LEU A 719 19.42 -5.41 35.24
N ASP A 720 18.72 -5.43 36.37
CA ASP A 720 19.35 -5.68 37.69
C ASP A 720 19.99 -7.07 37.78
N ALA A 721 19.25 -8.10 37.36
CA ALA A 721 19.76 -9.48 37.36
C ALA A 721 20.89 -9.68 36.37
N PHE A 722 20.88 -8.96 35.24
CA PHE A 722 21.99 -8.93 34.29
C PHE A 722 23.24 -8.28 34.89
N ARG A 723 23.11 -7.12 35.55
CA ARG A 723 24.22 -6.38 36.18
C ARG A 723 24.91 -7.21 37.26
N ASP A 724 24.14 -7.87 38.12
CA ASP A 724 24.68 -8.76 39.16
C ASP A 724 25.47 -9.93 38.56
N ALA A 725 25.10 -10.40 37.37
CA ALA A 725 25.76 -11.50 36.69
C ALA A 725 27.04 -11.08 35.95
N GLY A 726 27.13 -9.82 35.47
CA GLY A 726 28.32 -9.24 34.82
C GLY A 726 28.79 -9.96 33.55
N ARG A 727 27.86 -10.57 32.80
CA ARG A 727 28.14 -11.41 31.63
C ARG A 727 27.01 -11.34 30.61
N VAL A 728 27.29 -11.74 29.36
CA VAL A 728 26.26 -11.83 28.31
C VAL A 728 25.10 -12.71 28.76
N ALA A 729 23.86 -12.33 28.44
CA ALA A 729 22.68 -13.11 28.76
C ALA A 729 21.65 -13.05 27.63
N ALA A 730 20.83 -14.08 27.49
CA ALA A 730 19.70 -14.11 26.57
C ALA A 730 18.38 -13.97 27.33
N LEU A 731 17.54 -13.04 26.90
CA LEU A 731 16.17 -12.87 27.37
C LEU A 731 15.23 -13.67 26.49
N GLU A 732 14.54 -14.62 27.10
CA GLU A 732 13.69 -15.60 26.42
C GLU A 732 12.23 -15.48 26.87
N LEU A 733 11.32 -15.65 25.92
CA LEU A 733 9.89 -15.85 26.16
C LEU A 733 9.62 -17.33 26.35
N LEU A 734 8.88 -17.66 27.41
CA LEU A 734 8.35 -18.99 27.66
C LEU A 734 6.91 -19.05 27.18
N LEU A 735 6.59 -20.04 26.36
CA LEU A 735 5.24 -20.34 25.89
C LEU A 735 4.78 -21.66 26.52
N GLY A 736 3.71 -21.60 27.32
CA GLY A 736 3.04 -22.77 27.89
C GLY A 736 1.75 -23.09 27.14
N ASP A 737 1.50 -24.37 26.87
CA ASP A 737 0.30 -24.86 26.19
C ASP A 737 -0.92 -25.03 27.11
N GLY A 738 -0.74 -24.81 28.42
CA GLY A 738 -1.78 -24.89 29.45
C GLY A 738 -2.21 -26.32 29.83
N VAL A 739 -1.63 -27.37 29.23
CA VAL A 739 -2.05 -28.77 29.40
C VAL A 739 -0.87 -29.69 29.74
N MET A 740 0.36 -29.39 29.30
CA MET A 740 1.58 -30.15 29.54
C MET A 740 2.69 -29.25 30.14
N ASP A 741 3.58 -29.84 30.95
CA ASP A 741 4.77 -29.17 31.53
C ASP A 741 5.86 -28.85 30.48
N GLU A 742 5.57 -28.96 29.17
CA GLU A 742 6.54 -28.65 28.10
C GLU A 742 6.52 -27.15 27.76
N GLU A 743 7.50 -26.41 28.29
CA GLU A 743 7.71 -25.00 27.98
C GLU A 743 8.56 -24.83 26.70
N GLN A 744 8.01 -24.15 25.70
CA GLN A 744 8.81 -23.71 24.55
C GLN A 744 9.47 -22.36 24.86
N ALA A 745 10.80 -22.31 24.86
CA ALA A 745 11.56 -21.08 24.99
C ALA A 745 11.88 -20.46 23.62
N VAL A 746 11.66 -19.16 23.49
CA VAL A 746 11.95 -18.37 22.28
C VAL A 746 12.85 -17.21 22.65
N THR A 747 14.07 -17.17 22.10
CA THR A 747 15.01 -16.07 22.37
C THR A 747 14.57 -14.78 21.68
N LEU A 748 14.40 -13.72 22.47
CA LEU A 748 13.93 -12.42 21.99
C LEU A 748 15.04 -11.36 21.95
N ALA A 749 15.99 -11.40 22.89
CA ALA A 749 17.08 -10.43 22.92
C ALA A 749 18.34 -11.01 23.56
N HIS A 750 19.51 -10.54 23.09
CA HIS A 750 20.80 -10.77 23.73
C HIS A 750 21.21 -9.47 24.42
N LEU A 751 21.47 -9.55 25.72
CA LEU A 751 22.00 -8.46 26.54
C LEU A 751 23.52 -8.56 26.57
N LEU A 752 24.19 -7.52 26.09
CA LEU A 752 25.63 -7.44 25.95
C LEU A 752 26.16 -6.27 26.80
N PRO A 753 27.15 -6.49 27.69
CA PRO A 753 27.74 -5.39 28.45
C PRO A 753 28.46 -4.43 27.50
N THR A 754 28.36 -3.13 27.78
CA THR A 754 29.07 -2.11 27.02
C THR A 754 30.55 -2.10 27.40
N LEU A 755 31.43 -2.24 26.40
CA LEU A 755 32.88 -2.23 26.61
C LEU A 755 33.44 -0.82 26.40
N GLU A 756 33.44 0.05 27.40
CA GLU A 756 34.06 1.38 27.25
C GLU A 756 35.59 1.32 27.45
N LEU A 757 36.33 1.64 26.38
CA LEU A 757 37.80 1.70 26.42
C LEU A 757 38.27 3.16 26.48
N GLY A 758 39.10 3.46 27.48
CA GLY A 758 39.83 4.71 27.62
C GLY A 758 41.09 4.71 26.75
N GLN A 759 42.25 4.98 27.35
CA GLN A 759 43.51 4.90 26.61
C GLN A 759 43.89 3.45 26.33
N VAL A 760 44.27 3.17 25.09
CA VAL A 760 44.80 1.86 24.66
C VAL A 760 46.20 2.06 24.10
N ALA A 761 47.15 1.28 24.60
CA ALA A 761 48.50 1.19 24.07
C ALA A 761 48.77 -0.26 23.64
N ALA A 762 49.23 -0.44 22.41
CA ALA A 762 49.54 -1.76 21.87
C ALA A 762 50.93 -1.78 21.25
N THR A 763 51.67 -2.86 21.50
CA THR A 763 52.99 -3.10 20.92
C THR A 763 53.02 -4.47 20.24
N TRP A 764 53.75 -4.55 19.13
CA TRP A 764 54.02 -5.78 18.42
C TRP A 764 55.51 -5.82 18.11
N GLN A 765 56.21 -6.75 18.76
CA GLN A 765 57.63 -7.02 18.56
C GLN A 765 57.78 -8.35 17.81
N SER A 766 58.66 -8.39 16.82
CA SER A 766 58.93 -9.61 16.05
C SER A 766 60.38 -10.06 16.26
N ASP A 767 60.58 -11.33 16.60
CA ASP A 767 61.90 -11.97 16.75
C ASP A 767 61.96 -13.32 16.01
N ASP A 768 63.09 -14.04 16.15
CA ASP A 768 63.30 -15.35 15.49
C ASP A 768 62.37 -16.45 16.05
N ASP A 769 61.83 -16.29 17.25
CA ASP A 769 60.96 -17.24 17.94
C ASP A 769 59.46 -16.96 17.72
N GLY A 770 59.09 -15.77 17.23
CA GLY A 770 57.73 -15.42 16.79
C GLY A 770 57.35 -13.95 16.98
N ASP A 771 56.04 -13.70 17.02
CA ASP A 771 55.48 -12.37 17.27
C ASP A 771 55.00 -12.26 18.73
N HIS A 772 55.47 -11.22 19.43
CA HIS A 772 55.02 -10.88 20.77
C HIS A 772 54.13 -9.64 20.73
N LEU A 773 52.85 -9.82 21.07
CA LEU A 773 51.86 -8.75 21.10
C LEU A 773 51.52 -8.43 22.55
N SER A 774 51.58 -7.16 22.95
CA SER A 774 51.11 -6.67 24.24
C SER A 774 50.09 -5.58 24.03
N VAL A 775 48.95 -5.66 24.71
CA VAL A 775 47.90 -4.64 24.69
C VAL A 775 47.58 -4.26 26.12
N ILE A 776 47.70 -2.96 26.40
CA ILE A 776 47.37 -2.33 27.67
C ILE A 776 46.19 -1.40 27.41
N TRP A 777 45.15 -1.45 28.25
CA TRP A 777 43.95 -0.64 28.09
C TRP A 777 43.42 -0.16 29.44
N GLU A 778 42.71 0.97 29.44
CA GLU A 778 41.89 1.41 30.57
C GLU A 778 40.42 1.06 30.28
N ALA A 779 39.74 0.39 31.21
CA ALA A 779 38.31 0.08 31.09
C ALA A 779 37.51 0.74 32.22
N ALA A 780 36.38 1.39 31.87
CA ALA A 780 35.50 1.99 32.88
C ALA A 780 34.81 0.93 33.75
N GLN A 781 34.54 -0.26 33.19
CA GLN A 781 33.88 -1.38 33.86
C GLN A 781 34.49 -2.73 33.43
N PRO A 782 34.52 -3.74 34.32
CA PRO A 782 35.00 -5.08 33.97
C PRO A 782 34.01 -5.82 33.05
N ALA A 783 34.48 -6.30 31.91
CA ALA A 783 33.72 -7.11 30.97
C ALA A 783 34.38 -8.47 30.73
N ARG A 784 33.58 -9.53 30.58
CA ARG A 784 34.03 -10.91 30.30
C ARG A 784 33.78 -11.29 28.84
N ARG A 785 34.40 -12.39 28.39
CA ARG A 785 34.35 -12.93 27.02
C ARG A 785 34.79 -11.91 25.97
N ARG A 786 35.89 -11.23 26.27
CA ARG A 786 36.48 -10.24 25.38
C ARG A 786 37.30 -10.94 24.29
N ARG A 787 37.27 -10.40 23.08
CA ARG A 787 38.09 -10.85 21.95
C ARG A 787 38.77 -9.66 21.30
N LEU A 788 40.01 -9.86 20.89
CA LEU A 788 40.71 -8.94 20.01
C LEU A 788 40.60 -9.45 18.57
N ARG A 789 39.95 -8.67 17.72
CA ARG A 789 39.84 -8.91 16.27
C ARG A 789 40.86 -8.03 15.56
N LEU A 790 41.79 -8.64 14.83
CA LEU A 790 42.79 -7.94 14.05
C LEU A 790 42.39 -7.94 12.58
N TRP A 791 41.95 -6.79 12.09
CA TRP A 791 41.54 -6.60 10.70
C TRP A 791 42.71 -6.07 9.87
N PRO A 792 43.25 -6.84 8.91
CA PRO A 792 44.39 -6.38 8.12
C PRO A 792 43.98 -5.22 7.20
N VAL A 793 44.60 -4.05 7.39
CA VAL A 793 44.36 -2.85 6.59
C VAL A 793 44.88 -3.05 5.16
N ASP A 794 46.05 -3.67 5.05
CA ASP A 794 46.73 -3.90 3.77
C ASP A 794 46.19 -5.13 3.02
N ARG A 795 45.19 -5.83 3.58
CA ARG A 795 44.51 -6.98 2.94
C ARG A 795 43.00 -6.80 3.03
N PRO A 796 42.44 -5.76 2.37
CA PRO A 796 41.03 -5.44 2.51
C PRO A 796 40.10 -6.57 2.04
N TRP A 797 40.59 -7.49 1.19
CA TRP A 797 39.87 -8.68 0.73
C TRP A 797 39.76 -9.81 1.77
N ALA A 798 40.47 -9.75 2.89
CA ALA A 798 40.29 -10.71 3.98
C ALA A 798 38.91 -10.50 4.61
N SER A 799 38.02 -11.48 4.45
CA SER A 799 36.65 -11.42 4.99
C SER A 799 36.57 -11.67 6.49
N GLU A 800 37.58 -12.29 7.07
CA GLU A 800 37.62 -12.64 8.50
C GLU A 800 38.81 -11.97 9.20
N PRO A 801 38.64 -11.53 10.45
CA PRO A 801 39.74 -11.03 11.27
C PRO A 801 40.56 -12.18 11.86
N PHE A 802 41.80 -11.89 12.24
CA PHE A 802 42.51 -12.78 13.16
C PHE A 802 41.94 -12.56 14.56
N VAL A 803 41.45 -13.62 15.20
CA VAL A 803 40.82 -13.54 16.52
C VAL A 803 41.79 -14.04 17.58
N LEU A 804 42.04 -13.21 18.59
CA LEU A 804 42.76 -13.56 19.80
C LEU A 804 41.81 -13.47 20.99
N GLU A 805 41.75 -14.53 21.80
CA GLU A 805 40.94 -14.55 23.02
C GLU A 805 41.61 -13.70 24.10
N VAL A 806 40.82 -12.88 24.80
CA VAL A 806 41.26 -12.13 25.97
C VAL A 806 40.74 -12.85 27.21
N ALA A 807 41.64 -13.24 28.11
CA ALA A 807 41.26 -13.97 29.32
C ALA A 807 40.32 -13.13 30.21
N ASP A 808 39.35 -13.76 30.86
CA ASP A 808 38.33 -13.08 31.68
C ASP A 808 38.92 -12.42 32.94
N ASP A 809 40.04 -12.94 33.44
CA ASP A 809 40.79 -12.43 34.58
C ASP A 809 41.81 -11.34 34.21
N ALA A 810 42.03 -11.09 32.90
CA ALA A 810 42.92 -10.04 32.45
C ALA A 810 42.37 -8.64 32.82
N THR A 811 43.10 -7.92 33.65
CA THR A 811 42.78 -6.54 34.04
C THR A 811 43.83 -5.61 33.43
N ASP A 812 43.38 -4.70 32.57
CA ASP A 812 44.15 -3.60 31.96
C ASP A 812 45.37 -3.97 31.09
N CYS A 813 45.77 -5.24 31.04
CA CYS A 813 46.88 -5.71 30.19
C CYS A 813 46.71 -7.19 29.81
N ILE A 814 47.16 -7.53 28.60
CA ILE A 814 47.31 -8.91 28.14
C ILE A 814 48.45 -9.05 27.13
N GLU A 815 49.09 -10.22 27.14
CA GLU A 815 50.18 -10.55 26.23
C GLU A 815 49.89 -11.86 25.48
N TRP A 816 50.23 -11.87 24.19
CA TRP A 816 50.20 -13.07 23.35
C TRP A 816 51.59 -13.35 22.78
N ARG A 817 51.92 -14.64 22.67
CA ARG A 817 53.07 -15.14 21.91
C ARG A 817 52.57 -15.98 20.75
N LEU A 818 52.78 -15.50 19.53
CA LEU A 818 52.31 -16.13 18.31
C LEU A 818 53.49 -16.80 17.59
N PRO A 819 53.34 -18.00 17.03
CA PRO A 819 54.37 -18.63 16.21
C PRO A 819 54.76 -17.77 14.99
N PRO A 820 56.01 -17.87 14.49
CA PRO A 820 56.46 -17.14 13.31
C PRO A 820 55.52 -17.32 12.11
N GLY A 821 55.12 -16.21 11.49
CA GLY A 821 54.25 -16.21 10.31
C GLY A 821 52.76 -16.43 10.58
N ARG A 822 52.33 -16.55 11.84
CA ARG A 822 50.90 -16.62 12.20
C ARG A 822 50.18 -15.31 11.88
N LEU A 823 50.82 -14.17 12.09
CA LEU A 823 50.30 -12.86 11.74
C LEU A 823 51.17 -12.26 10.61
N PRO A 824 50.66 -12.14 9.38
CA PRO A 824 51.44 -11.57 8.29
C PRO A 824 51.76 -10.08 8.55
N ALA A 825 53.00 -9.65 8.33
CA ALA A 825 53.42 -8.25 8.50
C ALA A 825 52.52 -7.27 7.71
N GLY A 826 52.27 -6.11 8.29
CA GLY A 826 51.40 -5.05 7.76
C GLY A 826 50.66 -4.30 8.87
N ASP A 827 49.89 -3.30 8.50
CA ASP A 827 49.06 -2.56 9.45
C ASP A 827 47.73 -3.28 9.69
N TYR A 828 47.30 -3.30 10.95
CA TYR A 828 46.02 -3.85 11.39
C TYR A 828 45.19 -2.79 12.09
N LEU A 829 43.88 -2.83 11.85
CA LEU A 829 42.89 -2.20 12.70
C LEU A 829 42.48 -3.24 13.74
N ALA A 830 43.02 -3.11 14.95
CA ALA A 830 42.66 -3.95 16.06
C ALA A 830 41.35 -3.44 16.66
N GLU A 831 40.44 -4.36 16.99
CA GLU A 831 39.12 -4.07 17.55
C GLU A 831 38.92 -4.99 18.75
N MET A 832 38.65 -4.42 19.93
CA MET A 832 38.31 -5.22 21.09
C MET A 832 36.79 -5.21 21.31
N VAL A 833 36.19 -6.40 21.39
CA VAL A 833 34.73 -6.58 21.49
C VAL A 833 34.36 -7.60 22.56
N VAL A 834 33.12 -7.53 23.05
CA VAL A 834 32.50 -8.62 23.82
C VAL A 834 31.88 -9.62 22.86
N PHE A 835 32.25 -10.89 22.97
CA PHE A 835 31.76 -11.94 22.10
C PHE A 835 30.35 -12.41 22.50
N ASP A 836 29.41 -12.32 21.55
CA ASP A 836 28.08 -12.93 21.65
C ASP A 836 28.14 -14.41 21.20
N PRO A 837 27.95 -15.39 22.12
CA PRO A 837 28.05 -16.81 21.80
C PRO A 837 26.85 -17.35 21.00
N TRP A 838 25.74 -16.60 20.94
CA TRP A 838 24.54 -16.97 20.19
C TRP A 838 24.52 -16.34 18.79
N ASP A 839 25.49 -15.48 18.47
CA ASP A 839 25.65 -14.89 17.16
C ASP A 839 26.45 -15.79 16.22
N ALA A 840 25.76 -16.34 15.22
CA ALA A 840 26.38 -17.11 14.14
C ALA A 840 26.78 -16.25 12.93
N ALA A 841 26.50 -14.94 12.95
CA ALA A 841 26.84 -14.06 11.84
C ALA A 841 28.37 -13.85 11.75
N ALA A 842 28.87 -13.72 10.51
CA ALA A 842 30.25 -13.34 10.27
C ALA A 842 30.50 -11.94 10.86
N ALA A 843 31.64 -11.75 11.52
CA ALA A 843 32.03 -10.44 12.03
C ALA A 843 32.10 -9.43 10.87
N GLU A 844 31.54 -8.24 11.06
CA GLU A 844 31.68 -7.15 10.09
C GLU A 844 32.91 -6.30 10.44
N ARG A 845 33.64 -5.84 9.41
CA ARG A 845 34.81 -5.00 9.61
C ARG A 845 34.39 -3.61 10.09
N PRO A 846 34.94 -3.10 11.22
CA PRO A 846 34.60 -1.78 11.73
C PRO A 846 35.14 -0.66 10.82
N ALA A 847 34.46 0.48 10.84
CA ALA A 847 34.96 1.69 10.18
C ALA A 847 36.24 2.21 10.87
N PRO A 848 37.20 2.81 10.15
CA PRO A 848 38.36 3.44 10.77
C PRO A 848 37.94 4.52 11.78
N GLY A 849 38.44 4.45 13.01
CA GLY A 849 38.07 5.38 14.09
C GLY A 849 36.75 5.04 14.78
N ALA A 850 36.16 3.87 14.51
CA ALA A 850 35.06 3.36 15.30
C ALA A 850 35.48 3.19 16.77
N PRO A 851 34.53 3.32 17.73
CA PRO A 851 34.78 3.01 19.12
C PRO A 851 35.43 1.64 19.29
N HIS A 852 36.35 1.51 20.26
CA HIS A 852 37.05 0.27 20.59
C HIS A 852 38.04 -0.25 19.52
N THR A 853 38.37 0.58 18.53
CA THR A 853 39.40 0.29 17.53
C THR A 853 40.69 1.07 17.77
N PHE A 854 41.83 0.45 17.46
CA PHE A 854 43.15 1.08 17.57
C PHE A 854 44.13 0.49 16.53
N PRO A 855 45.14 1.24 16.08
CA PRO A 855 46.12 0.73 15.13
C PRO A 855 47.10 -0.23 15.80
N LEU A 856 47.45 -1.30 15.10
CA LEU A 856 48.50 -2.24 15.49
C LEU A 856 49.42 -2.51 14.29
N ARG A 857 50.73 -2.43 14.50
CA ARG A 857 51.75 -2.68 13.47
C ARG A 857 53.05 -3.19 14.09
N PRO A 858 53.90 -3.92 13.34
CA PRO A 858 55.22 -4.32 13.79
C PRO A 858 56.08 -3.11 14.17
N ASP A 859 56.91 -3.27 15.18
CA ASP A 859 57.88 -2.26 15.63
C ASP A 859 58.96 -1.94 14.59
N ASP A 860 59.45 -2.95 13.86
CA ASP A 860 60.39 -2.80 12.75
C ASP A 860 59.78 -3.16 11.39
N MET A 861 58.93 -2.27 10.88
CA MET A 861 58.37 -2.38 9.54
C MET A 861 59.43 -2.33 8.41
N ALA A 862 60.58 -1.69 8.65
CA ALA A 862 61.62 -1.59 7.63
C ALA A 862 62.30 -2.95 7.41
N ALA A 863 62.62 -3.68 8.49
CA ALA A 863 63.15 -5.03 8.41
C ALA A 863 62.16 -5.99 7.73
N ALA A 864 60.86 -5.90 8.05
CA ALA A 864 59.82 -6.72 7.43
C ALA A 864 59.71 -6.47 5.90
N LEU A 865 59.79 -5.21 5.47
CA LEU A 865 59.79 -4.83 4.06
C LEU A 865 61.02 -5.37 3.32
N GLU A 866 62.22 -5.24 3.91
CA GLU A 866 63.45 -5.78 3.30
C GLU A 866 63.43 -7.31 3.19
N ALA A 867 62.90 -8.02 4.19
CA ALA A 867 62.70 -9.46 4.13
C ALA A 867 61.74 -9.86 3.00
N ALA A 868 60.64 -9.12 2.83
CA ALA A 868 59.69 -9.32 1.72
C ALA A 868 60.32 -9.02 0.36
N LEU A 869 61.14 -7.97 0.24
CA LEU A 869 61.89 -7.64 -0.97
C LEU A 869 62.92 -8.73 -1.31
N ALA A 870 63.62 -9.29 -0.32
CA ALA A 870 64.57 -10.37 -0.52
C ALA A 870 63.88 -11.63 -1.06
N ARG A 871 62.72 -12.01 -0.50
CA ARG A 871 61.86 -13.09 -1.02
C ARG A 871 61.33 -12.79 -2.41
N ALA A 872 60.90 -11.54 -2.66
CA ALA A 872 60.45 -11.12 -3.97
C ALA A 872 61.57 -11.26 -5.01
N ARG A 873 62.83 -10.90 -4.69
CA ARG A 873 64.00 -11.06 -5.58
C ARG A 873 64.32 -12.51 -5.92
N ARG A 874 64.01 -13.45 -5.02
CA ARG A 874 64.16 -14.90 -5.23
C ARG A 874 62.92 -15.57 -5.86
N ASP A 875 61.90 -14.79 -6.22
CA ASP A 875 60.64 -15.28 -6.77
C ASP A 875 59.81 -16.14 -5.80
N GLU A 876 60.06 -16.01 -4.50
CA GLU A 876 59.43 -16.79 -3.42
C GLU A 876 58.23 -16.06 -2.77
N LEU A 877 57.86 -14.86 -3.26
CA LEU A 877 56.80 -14.04 -2.68
C LEU A 877 55.46 -14.25 -3.42
N PRO A 878 54.38 -14.70 -2.75
CA PRO A 878 53.06 -14.86 -3.35
C PRO A 878 52.43 -13.53 -3.83
N ALA A 879 51.55 -13.61 -4.83
CA ALA A 879 50.86 -12.43 -5.40
C ALA A 879 50.06 -11.64 -4.36
N ALA A 880 49.28 -12.32 -3.50
CA ALA A 880 48.48 -11.66 -2.48
C ALA A 880 49.34 -10.91 -1.43
N GLU A 881 50.52 -11.46 -1.11
CA GLU A 881 51.47 -10.80 -0.21
C GLU A 881 52.15 -9.62 -0.89
N ALA A 882 52.57 -9.76 -2.15
CA ALA A 882 53.11 -8.66 -2.95
C ALA A 882 52.10 -7.51 -3.10
N LEU A 883 50.81 -7.82 -3.26
CA LEU A 883 49.75 -6.81 -3.35
C LEU A 883 49.59 -6.07 -2.02
N ALA A 884 49.61 -6.78 -0.89
CA ALA A 884 49.54 -6.15 0.43
C ALA A 884 50.67 -5.13 0.64
N TRP A 885 51.89 -5.46 0.22
CA TRP A 885 53.02 -4.53 0.25
C TRP A 885 52.84 -3.33 -0.68
N VAL A 886 52.25 -3.51 -1.86
CA VAL A 886 51.90 -2.39 -2.77
C VAL A 886 50.86 -1.46 -2.13
N LEU A 887 49.82 -2.01 -1.49
CA LEU A 887 48.81 -1.23 -0.77
C LEU A 887 49.41 -0.46 0.41
N TYR A 888 50.27 -1.12 1.19
CA TYR A 888 51.01 -0.49 2.28
C TYR A 888 51.84 0.71 1.78
N MET A 889 52.66 0.51 0.74
CA MET A 889 53.50 1.58 0.17
C MET A 889 52.68 2.72 -0.45
N ALA A 890 51.55 2.41 -1.09
CA ALA A 890 50.64 3.43 -1.63
C ALA A 890 50.04 4.31 -0.52
N ARG A 891 49.79 3.74 0.66
CA ARG A 891 49.25 4.47 1.81
C ARG A 891 50.32 5.24 2.59
N THR A 892 51.56 4.76 2.61
CA THR A 892 52.68 5.37 3.36
C THR A 892 53.60 6.24 2.49
N ASP A 893 53.30 6.40 1.20
CA ASP A 893 54.11 7.14 0.20
C ASP A 893 55.57 6.66 0.12
N CYS A 894 55.81 5.37 0.39
CA CYS A 894 57.14 4.76 0.40
C CYS A 894 57.51 4.22 -0.98
N GLY A 895 58.02 5.08 -1.87
CA GLY A 895 58.24 4.75 -3.31
C GLY A 895 59.48 3.92 -3.67
N GLY A 896 60.35 3.55 -2.72
CA GLY A 896 61.72 3.08 -3.00
C GLY A 896 61.87 1.74 -3.73
N SER A 897 60.83 0.91 -3.88
CA SER A 897 60.95 -0.45 -4.49
C SER A 897 59.67 -1.00 -5.15
N LEU A 898 58.74 -0.13 -5.55
CA LEU A 898 57.46 -0.52 -6.18
C LEU A 898 57.64 -1.45 -7.40
N ALA A 899 58.68 -1.21 -8.19
CA ALA A 899 58.97 -1.94 -9.41
C ALA A 899 59.10 -3.46 -9.17
N ARG A 900 59.69 -3.89 -8.04
CA ARG A 900 59.91 -5.33 -7.81
C ARG A 900 58.60 -6.05 -7.49
N PHE A 901 57.75 -5.48 -6.64
CA PHE A 901 56.45 -6.06 -6.32
C PHE A 901 55.52 -6.06 -7.54
N ASN A 902 55.53 -5.00 -8.35
CA ASN A 902 54.77 -4.94 -9.61
C ASN A 902 55.22 -6.02 -10.62
N ILE A 903 56.52 -6.36 -10.67
CA ILE A 903 57.01 -7.49 -11.48
C ILE A 903 56.43 -8.81 -10.98
N THR A 904 56.46 -9.06 -9.66
CA THR A 904 55.86 -10.26 -9.05
C THR A 904 54.36 -10.35 -9.34
N LEU A 905 53.62 -9.26 -9.14
CA LEU A 905 52.17 -9.19 -9.41
C LEU A 905 51.86 -9.44 -10.88
N ARG A 906 52.64 -8.87 -11.81
CA ARG A 906 52.45 -9.11 -13.25
C ARG A 906 52.67 -10.58 -13.62
N ARG A 907 53.67 -11.24 -13.03
CA ARG A 907 53.96 -12.66 -13.27
C ARG A 907 52.81 -13.54 -12.75
N GLU A 908 52.40 -13.31 -11.51
CA GLU A 908 51.44 -14.16 -10.78
C GLU A 908 49.99 -13.67 -10.87
N ARG A 909 49.68 -12.73 -11.78
CA ARG A 909 48.37 -12.05 -11.86
C ARG A 909 47.16 -12.98 -11.98
N SER A 910 47.33 -14.18 -12.54
CA SER A 910 46.28 -15.19 -12.65
C SER A 910 45.83 -15.76 -11.29
N ALA A 911 46.65 -15.60 -10.25
CA ALA A 911 46.35 -16.01 -8.88
C ALA A 911 45.51 -14.97 -8.10
N LEU A 912 45.28 -13.78 -8.67
CA LEU A 912 44.50 -12.71 -8.04
C LEU A 912 43.03 -12.76 -8.43
N THR A 913 42.15 -12.38 -7.51
CA THR A 913 40.73 -12.16 -7.78
C THR A 913 40.51 -10.85 -8.54
N MET A 914 39.33 -10.66 -9.13
CA MET A 914 39.04 -9.40 -9.85
C MET A 914 39.09 -8.18 -8.93
N ALA A 915 38.62 -8.32 -7.69
CA ALA A 915 38.67 -7.25 -6.69
C ALA A 915 40.12 -6.87 -6.36
N GLN A 916 41.02 -7.86 -6.22
CA GLN A 916 42.44 -7.62 -5.97
C GLN A 916 43.14 -6.95 -7.17
N LEU A 917 42.76 -7.29 -8.40
CA LEU A 917 43.29 -6.66 -9.61
C LEU A 917 42.90 -5.17 -9.72
N VAL A 918 41.66 -4.82 -9.34
CA VAL A 918 41.21 -3.42 -9.28
C VAL A 918 41.98 -2.65 -8.20
N GLN A 919 42.12 -3.22 -7.00
CA GLN A 919 42.88 -2.60 -5.91
C GLN A 919 44.35 -2.36 -6.27
N TRP A 920 44.97 -3.30 -6.99
CA TRP A 920 46.31 -3.12 -7.53
C TRP A 920 46.38 -1.89 -8.45
N ALA A 921 45.43 -1.76 -9.38
CA ALA A 921 45.36 -0.66 -10.32
C ALA A 921 45.15 0.69 -9.64
N ASP A 922 44.24 0.75 -8.68
CA ASP A 922 43.99 1.95 -7.87
C ASP A 922 45.23 2.38 -7.09
N ALA A 923 45.93 1.43 -6.46
CA ALA A 923 47.12 1.72 -5.68
C ALA A 923 48.28 2.25 -6.53
N VAL A 924 48.54 1.65 -7.70
CA VAL A 924 49.58 2.16 -8.61
C VAL A 924 49.18 3.52 -9.20
N ARG A 925 47.90 3.74 -9.48
CA ARG A 925 47.40 5.04 -9.94
C ARG A 925 47.58 6.13 -8.88
N ALA A 926 47.29 5.82 -7.62
CA ALA A 926 47.43 6.75 -6.49
C ALA A 926 48.88 7.19 -6.27
N LEU A 927 49.84 6.29 -6.53
CA LEU A 927 51.28 6.56 -6.45
C LEU A 927 51.83 7.42 -7.61
N GLY A 928 51.05 7.66 -8.67
CA GLY A 928 51.44 8.55 -9.77
C GLY A 928 52.49 8.00 -10.76
N ASP A 929 52.82 6.70 -10.71
CA ASP A 929 53.73 6.07 -11.68
C ASP A 929 52.97 5.67 -12.96
N GLU A 930 52.90 6.60 -13.92
CA GLU A 930 52.24 6.41 -15.23
C GLU A 930 52.79 5.20 -16.01
N SER A 931 54.08 4.89 -15.87
CA SER A 931 54.70 3.76 -16.57
C SER A 931 54.25 2.43 -15.97
N ALA A 932 54.23 2.32 -14.65
CA ALA A 932 53.70 1.16 -13.95
C ALA A 932 52.18 1.02 -14.18
N TYR A 933 51.43 2.12 -14.13
CA TYR A 933 49.99 2.12 -14.32
C TYR A 933 49.61 1.64 -15.72
N ARG A 934 50.33 2.08 -16.77
CA ARG A 934 50.09 1.60 -18.14
C ARG A 934 50.31 0.09 -18.28
N ILE A 935 51.31 -0.46 -17.59
CA ILE A 935 51.57 -1.90 -17.56
C ILE A 935 50.43 -2.66 -16.87
N VAL A 936 49.89 -2.11 -15.77
CA VAL A 936 48.73 -2.69 -15.07
C VAL A 936 47.49 -2.66 -15.96
N GLN A 937 47.20 -1.54 -16.64
CA GLN A 937 46.07 -1.42 -17.58
C GLN A 937 46.15 -2.47 -18.70
N LEU A 938 47.33 -2.67 -19.31
CA LEU A 938 47.50 -3.68 -20.35
C LEU A 938 47.36 -5.11 -19.81
N GLY A 939 47.71 -5.35 -18.54
CA GLY A 939 47.54 -6.65 -17.88
C GLY A 939 46.10 -6.93 -17.46
N LEU A 940 45.34 -5.91 -17.05
CA LEU A 940 43.92 -6.02 -16.69
C LEU A 940 43.10 -6.45 -17.89
N PHE A 941 43.19 -5.71 -19.00
CA PHE A 941 42.35 -5.88 -20.20
C PHE A 941 42.88 -6.93 -21.19
N ASP A 942 43.66 -7.90 -20.70
CA ASP A 942 44.08 -9.07 -21.46
C ASP A 942 42.88 -10.02 -21.69
N GLY A 943 42.85 -10.71 -22.83
CA GLY A 943 41.70 -11.49 -23.31
C GLY A 943 41.23 -12.59 -22.34
N GLN A 944 42.10 -13.07 -21.46
CA GLN A 944 41.81 -14.12 -20.49
C GLN A 944 40.84 -13.70 -19.37
N PHE A 945 40.74 -12.40 -19.06
CA PHE A 945 39.95 -11.90 -17.92
C PHE A 945 38.56 -11.38 -18.33
N LEU A 946 38.36 -11.10 -19.63
CA LEU A 946 37.11 -10.57 -20.18
C LEU A 946 35.92 -11.51 -19.97
N GLY A 947 36.13 -12.83 -20.06
CA GLY A 947 35.08 -13.83 -19.86
C GLY A 947 34.54 -13.89 -18.42
N ARG A 948 35.34 -13.47 -17.43
CA ARG A 948 34.93 -13.46 -16.01
C ARG A 948 34.17 -12.20 -15.61
N LEU A 949 34.33 -11.10 -16.35
CA LEU A 949 33.72 -9.80 -16.04
C LEU A 949 32.18 -9.78 -16.14
N ALA A 950 31.61 -10.59 -17.03
CA ALA A 950 30.15 -10.67 -17.21
C ALA A 950 29.42 -11.22 -15.98
N GLN A 951 30.09 -12.07 -15.19
CA GLN A 951 29.52 -12.76 -14.02
C GLN A 951 29.65 -11.94 -12.71
N LEU A 952 30.30 -10.77 -12.77
CA LEU A 952 30.54 -9.95 -11.59
C LEU A 952 29.40 -8.96 -11.32
N PRO A 953 29.20 -8.56 -10.05
CA PRO A 953 28.30 -7.47 -9.67
C PRO A 953 28.61 -6.18 -10.44
N GLU A 954 27.58 -5.38 -10.70
CA GLU A 954 27.69 -4.15 -11.52
C GLU A 954 28.71 -3.16 -10.96
N GLU A 955 28.77 -3.01 -9.64
CA GLU A 955 29.69 -2.08 -8.96
C GLU A 955 31.15 -2.45 -9.19
N THR A 956 31.50 -3.72 -9.01
CA THR A 956 32.86 -4.24 -9.26
C THR A 956 33.24 -4.09 -10.73
N ARG A 957 32.28 -4.34 -11.64
CA ARG A 957 32.48 -4.17 -13.07
C ARG A 957 32.71 -2.70 -13.45
N ARG A 958 31.99 -1.77 -12.82
CA ARG A 958 32.14 -0.33 -13.02
C ARG A 958 33.52 0.15 -12.55
N ALA A 959 33.95 -0.29 -11.36
CA ALA A 959 35.28 0.04 -10.83
C ALA A 959 36.39 -0.46 -11.77
N TYR A 960 36.28 -1.71 -12.24
CA TYR A 960 37.22 -2.26 -13.21
C TYR A 960 37.25 -1.47 -14.53
N LEU A 961 36.08 -1.17 -15.11
CA LEU A 961 35.97 -0.44 -16.38
C LEU A 961 36.45 1.02 -16.27
N ALA A 962 36.56 1.59 -15.07
CA ALA A 962 37.14 2.92 -14.88
C ALA A 962 38.61 3.00 -15.30
N HIS A 963 39.32 1.86 -15.30
CA HIS A 963 40.72 1.78 -15.72
C HIS A 963 40.91 1.56 -17.24
N LEU A 964 39.83 1.56 -18.04
CA LEU A 964 39.86 1.25 -19.48
C LEU A 964 40.85 2.15 -20.25
N PRO A 965 41.95 1.60 -20.81
CA PRO A 965 42.88 2.36 -21.62
C PRO A 965 42.34 2.59 -23.05
N ASP A 966 42.83 3.64 -23.70
CA ASP A 966 42.66 3.81 -25.15
C ASP A 966 43.62 2.93 -25.94
N GLY A 967 43.18 2.52 -27.14
CA GLY A 967 44.01 1.80 -28.12
C GLY A 967 44.07 0.28 -27.93
N LEU A 968 43.06 -0.33 -27.32
CA LEU A 968 42.96 -1.80 -27.21
C LEU A 968 42.57 -2.43 -28.56
N GLN A 969 42.74 -3.75 -28.67
CA GLN A 969 42.30 -4.50 -29.84
C GLN A 969 40.77 -4.46 -29.97
N VAL A 970 40.26 -4.48 -31.22
CA VAL A 970 38.82 -4.44 -31.54
C VAL A 970 38.04 -5.54 -30.82
N THR A 971 38.62 -6.75 -30.74
CA THR A 971 38.05 -7.91 -30.05
C THR A 971 37.79 -7.66 -28.56
N VAL A 972 38.59 -6.83 -27.90
CA VAL A 972 38.40 -6.46 -26.50
C VAL A 972 37.19 -5.54 -26.36
N TYR A 973 37.05 -4.52 -27.22
CA TYR A 973 35.90 -3.63 -27.20
C TYR A 973 34.58 -4.34 -27.54
N GLN A 974 34.61 -5.33 -28.45
CA GLN A 974 33.46 -6.20 -28.73
C GLN A 974 33.00 -6.97 -27.50
N ALA A 975 33.94 -7.56 -26.74
CA ALA A 975 33.61 -8.31 -25.53
C ALA A 975 33.11 -7.41 -24.39
N LEU A 976 33.57 -6.16 -24.31
CA LEU A 976 33.19 -5.21 -23.27
C LEU A 976 31.85 -4.51 -23.54
N LEU A 977 31.47 -4.30 -24.80
CA LEU A 977 30.27 -3.53 -25.17
C LEU A 977 28.97 -4.03 -24.51
N PRO A 978 28.67 -5.34 -24.42
CA PRO A 978 27.43 -5.84 -23.81
C PRO A 978 27.38 -5.65 -22.29
N ILE A 979 28.52 -5.54 -21.64
CA ILE A 979 28.64 -5.53 -20.18
C ILE A 979 28.94 -4.15 -19.61
N ALA A 980 29.33 -3.19 -20.46
CA ALA A 980 29.64 -1.81 -20.10
C ALA A 980 28.38 -0.92 -20.10
N THR A 981 28.33 0.04 -19.17
CA THR A 981 27.30 1.08 -19.10
C THR A 981 27.93 2.47 -19.06
N GLY A 982 27.15 3.52 -19.36
CA GLY A 982 27.60 4.92 -19.28
C GLY A 982 28.82 5.24 -20.15
N GLU A 983 29.83 5.89 -19.55
CA GLU A 983 31.02 6.39 -20.22
C GLU A 983 31.92 5.29 -20.83
N PRO A 984 32.22 4.17 -20.13
CA PRO A 984 32.89 3.02 -20.74
C PRO A 984 32.16 2.44 -21.96
N ARG A 985 30.83 2.33 -21.92
CA ARG A 985 30.02 1.87 -23.07
C ARG A 985 30.18 2.81 -24.25
N ARG A 986 30.13 4.13 -24.01
CA ARG A 986 30.33 5.16 -25.03
C ARG A 986 31.72 5.04 -25.66
N ARG A 987 32.77 4.84 -24.87
CA ARG A 987 34.15 4.65 -25.37
C ARG A 987 34.29 3.38 -26.20
N CYS A 988 33.70 2.26 -25.78
CA CYS A 988 33.67 1.02 -26.56
C CYS A 988 32.94 1.21 -27.90
N LEU A 989 31.74 1.80 -27.86
CA LEU A 989 30.92 2.04 -29.05
C LEU A 989 31.65 2.97 -30.03
N GLN A 990 32.30 4.03 -29.55
CA GLN A 990 33.09 4.94 -30.38
C GLN A 990 34.30 4.27 -31.01
N ALA A 991 35.02 3.43 -30.27
CA ALA A 991 36.16 2.67 -30.80
C ALA A 991 35.72 1.70 -31.90
N LEU A 992 34.61 0.98 -31.70
CA LEU A 992 34.04 0.04 -32.68
C LEU A 992 33.53 0.75 -33.93
N CYS A 993 32.80 1.86 -33.77
CA CYS A 993 32.32 2.66 -34.90
C CYS A 993 33.46 3.25 -35.72
N ARG A 994 34.54 3.74 -35.07
CA ARG A 994 35.74 4.21 -35.75
C ARG A 994 36.46 3.11 -36.53
N ALA A 995 36.41 1.87 -36.03
CA ALA A 995 36.97 0.71 -36.71
C ALA A 995 36.09 0.17 -37.84
N GLY A 996 34.85 0.67 -38.00
CA GLY A 996 33.88 0.15 -38.95
C GLY A 996 33.34 -1.24 -38.58
N ASP A 997 33.39 -1.60 -37.29
CA ASP A 997 32.97 -2.92 -36.80
C ASP A 997 31.44 -3.06 -36.79
N GLU A 998 30.93 -4.17 -37.35
CA GLU A 998 29.49 -4.41 -37.51
C GLU A 998 28.73 -4.42 -36.17
N THR A 999 29.35 -4.95 -35.09
CA THR A 999 28.72 -4.99 -33.77
C THR A 999 28.47 -3.57 -33.26
N GLY A 1000 29.47 -2.70 -33.37
CA GLY A 1000 29.34 -1.29 -33.00
C GLY A 1000 28.29 -0.55 -33.83
N LEU A 1001 28.29 -0.74 -35.15
CA LEU A 1001 27.33 -0.11 -36.07
C LEU A 1001 25.89 -0.54 -35.76
N ARG A 1002 25.67 -1.83 -35.52
CA ARG A 1002 24.35 -2.39 -35.17
C ARG A 1002 23.83 -1.88 -33.83
N THR A 1003 24.70 -1.84 -32.81
CA THR A 1003 24.33 -1.31 -31.50
C THR A 1003 23.99 0.18 -31.57
N LEU A 1004 24.78 0.98 -32.31
CA LEU A 1004 24.49 2.40 -32.50
C LEU A 1004 23.13 2.63 -33.21
N LEU A 1005 22.81 1.81 -34.23
CA LEU A 1005 21.52 1.87 -34.91
C LEU A 1005 20.35 1.57 -33.96
N GLY A 1006 20.49 0.56 -33.10
CA GLY A 1006 19.50 0.25 -32.06
C GLY A 1006 19.30 1.38 -31.06
N ASP A 1007 20.40 2.01 -30.61
CA ASP A 1007 20.37 3.15 -29.69
C ASP A 1007 19.62 4.36 -30.30
N VAL A 1008 19.83 4.64 -31.59
CA VAL A 1008 19.10 5.70 -32.30
C VAL A 1008 17.61 5.36 -32.43
N ALA A 1009 17.25 4.10 -32.71
CA ALA A 1009 15.86 3.66 -32.83
C ALA A 1009 15.09 3.77 -31.51
N GLN A 1010 15.78 3.59 -30.37
CA GLN A 1010 15.21 3.76 -29.02
C GLN A 1010 15.22 5.22 -28.53
N GLY A 1011 15.76 6.15 -29.33
CA GLY A 1011 15.88 7.56 -28.96
C GLY A 1011 16.94 7.85 -27.89
N THR A 1012 17.83 6.89 -27.59
CA THR A 1012 18.89 7.07 -26.57
C THR A 1012 20.09 7.85 -27.11
N VAL A 1013 20.30 7.84 -28.44
CA VAL A 1013 21.34 8.62 -29.13
C VAL A 1013 20.69 9.44 -30.25
N THR A 1014 21.04 10.73 -30.32
CA THR A 1014 20.56 11.60 -31.40
C THR A 1014 21.24 11.28 -32.73
N ILE A 1015 20.53 11.50 -33.84
CA ILE A 1015 21.06 11.29 -35.20
C ILE A 1015 22.37 12.09 -35.40
N GLY A 1016 22.46 13.31 -34.90
CA GLY A 1016 23.68 14.13 -35.01
C GLY A 1016 24.88 13.52 -34.30
N ALA A 1017 24.69 12.96 -33.10
CA ALA A 1017 25.75 12.28 -32.35
C ALA A 1017 26.15 10.95 -33.01
N ALA A 1018 25.18 10.21 -33.54
CA ALA A 1018 25.44 8.98 -34.29
C ALA A 1018 26.26 9.26 -35.56
N VAL A 1019 25.88 10.27 -36.36
CA VAL A 1019 26.64 10.66 -37.56
C VAL A 1019 28.08 11.03 -37.21
N ALA A 1020 28.31 11.79 -36.12
CA ALA A 1020 29.66 12.14 -35.68
C ALA A 1020 30.53 10.91 -35.35
N ALA A 1021 29.94 9.86 -34.77
CA ALA A 1021 30.63 8.61 -34.47
C ALA A 1021 30.94 7.78 -35.73
N LEU A 1022 30.09 7.87 -36.76
CA LEU A 1022 30.21 7.12 -38.01
C LEU A 1022 31.16 7.75 -39.03
N LEU A 1023 31.38 9.07 -38.99
CA LEU A 1023 32.21 9.80 -39.96
C LEU A 1023 33.61 9.19 -40.21
N PRO A 1024 34.37 8.73 -39.19
CA PRO A 1024 35.69 8.14 -39.41
C PRO A 1024 35.68 6.86 -40.26
N ALA A 1025 34.54 6.15 -40.32
CA ALA A 1025 34.34 4.94 -41.12
C ALA A 1025 33.12 5.06 -42.05
N ALA A 1026 32.88 6.27 -42.59
CA ALA A 1026 31.65 6.62 -43.32
C ALA A 1026 31.27 5.63 -44.43
N ARG A 1027 32.26 5.11 -45.18
CA ARG A 1027 32.02 4.15 -46.26
C ARG A 1027 31.46 2.81 -45.75
N ALA A 1028 32.10 2.23 -44.73
CA ALA A 1028 31.65 0.98 -44.12
C ALA A 1028 30.29 1.15 -43.42
N ALA A 1029 30.08 2.30 -42.78
CA ALA A 1029 28.81 2.65 -42.16
C ALA A 1029 27.68 2.80 -43.19
N ALA A 1030 27.94 3.43 -44.35
CA ALA A 1030 26.97 3.57 -45.42
C ALA A 1030 26.55 2.21 -46.00
N ASP A 1031 27.51 1.31 -46.23
CA ASP A 1031 27.25 -0.05 -46.72
C ASP A 1031 26.36 -0.83 -45.73
N PHE A 1032 26.67 -0.75 -44.43
CA PHE A 1032 25.89 -1.38 -43.37
C PHE A 1032 24.47 -0.83 -43.27
N LEU A 1033 24.31 0.50 -43.21
CA LEU A 1033 23.00 1.14 -43.05
C LEU A 1033 22.08 0.90 -44.25
N PHE A 1034 22.65 0.89 -45.46
CA PHE A 1034 21.91 0.55 -46.66
C PHE A 1034 21.42 -0.91 -46.65
N ALA A 1035 22.26 -1.84 -46.21
CA ALA A 1035 21.90 -3.26 -46.08
C ALA A 1035 20.89 -3.53 -44.95
N ALA A 1036 20.96 -2.78 -43.83
CA ALA A 1036 20.08 -2.96 -42.68
C ALA A 1036 18.61 -2.62 -42.98
N GLY A 1037 18.37 -1.57 -43.77
CA GLY A 1037 17.02 -1.13 -44.14
C GLY A 1037 16.17 -0.61 -42.98
N GLY A 1038 14.94 -0.16 -43.29
CA GLY A 1038 14.00 0.39 -42.31
C GLY A 1038 14.12 1.92 -42.11
N PRO A 1039 13.14 2.54 -41.41
CA PRO A 1039 13.00 4.00 -41.34
C PRO A 1039 14.19 4.67 -40.65
N THR A 1040 14.62 4.17 -39.48
CA THR A 1040 15.73 4.75 -38.70
C THR A 1040 17.08 4.60 -39.42
N ALA A 1041 17.33 3.45 -40.05
CA ALA A 1041 18.57 3.24 -40.81
C ALA A 1041 18.62 4.15 -42.04
N THR A 1042 17.48 4.33 -42.71
CA THR A 1042 17.35 5.23 -43.87
C THR A 1042 17.59 6.69 -43.45
N GLU A 1043 16.98 7.13 -42.36
CA GLU A 1043 17.16 8.50 -41.84
C GLU A 1043 18.62 8.78 -41.45
N LEU A 1044 19.26 7.83 -40.76
CA LEU A 1044 20.66 7.94 -40.36
C LEU A 1044 21.60 7.90 -41.58
N LEU A 1045 21.30 7.08 -42.59
CA LEU A 1045 22.04 7.01 -43.84
C LEU A 1045 21.94 8.31 -44.64
N VAL A 1046 20.74 8.89 -44.77
CA VAL A 1046 20.53 10.20 -45.41
C VAL A 1046 21.32 11.29 -44.67
N ALA A 1047 21.27 11.29 -43.33
CA ALA A 1047 22.03 12.25 -42.52
C ALA A 1047 23.56 12.09 -42.67
N LEU A 1048 24.06 10.85 -42.76
CA LEU A 1048 25.47 10.55 -43.01
C LEU A 1048 25.90 11.02 -44.40
N LEU A 1049 25.15 10.69 -45.45
CA LEU A 1049 25.46 11.05 -46.84
C LEU A 1049 25.40 12.57 -47.08
N ASN A 1050 24.56 13.29 -46.34
CA ASN A 1050 24.55 14.75 -46.37
C ASN A 1050 25.82 15.38 -45.78
N ARG A 1051 26.59 14.65 -44.94
CA ARG A 1051 27.85 15.10 -44.34
C ARG A 1051 29.09 14.54 -45.05
N ALA A 1052 28.99 13.33 -45.57
CA ALA A 1052 30.03 12.64 -46.33
C ALA A 1052 29.39 11.99 -47.58
N PRO A 1053 29.27 12.73 -48.70
CA PRO A 1053 28.66 12.22 -49.93
C PRO A 1053 29.37 10.97 -50.46
N ASP A 1054 28.60 10.02 -50.97
CA ASP A 1054 29.09 8.80 -51.63
C ASP A 1054 28.45 8.69 -53.01
N GLU A 1055 29.28 8.61 -54.06
CA GLU A 1055 28.83 8.62 -55.46
C GLU A 1055 27.85 7.50 -55.83
N ARG A 1056 27.78 6.45 -55.00
CA ARG A 1056 26.91 5.30 -55.19
C ARG A 1056 25.44 5.57 -54.84
N PHE A 1057 25.15 6.61 -54.05
CA PHE A 1057 23.81 6.87 -53.54
C PHE A 1057 23.37 8.33 -53.80
N ILE A 1058 22.10 8.50 -54.18
CA ILE A 1058 21.43 9.80 -54.26
C ILE A 1058 20.35 9.81 -53.18
N ALA A 1059 20.47 10.74 -52.24
CA ALA A 1059 19.51 10.98 -51.18
C ALA A 1059 18.74 12.29 -51.37
N LYS A 1060 17.57 12.38 -50.75
CA LYS A 1060 16.81 13.61 -50.59
C LYS A 1060 17.68 14.69 -49.93
N ASP A 1061 17.53 15.93 -50.40
CA ASP A 1061 18.33 17.10 -50.01
C ASP A 1061 19.81 17.08 -50.43
N ASN A 1062 20.28 16.04 -51.12
CA ASN A 1062 21.57 16.13 -51.81
C ASN A 1062 21.56 17.21 -52.90
N TYR A 1063 22.73 17.80 -53.12
CA TYR A 1063 23.00 18.71 -54.22
C TYR A 1063 23.65 17.92 -55.35
N LEU A 1064 23.12 18.08 -56.56
CA LEU A 1064 23.57 17.42 -57.77
C LEU A 1064 24.01 18.48 -58.78
N ARG A 1065 25.08 18.24 -59.51
CA ARG A 1065 25.48 19.04 -60.66
C ARG A 1065 25.18 18.28 -61.94
N THR A 1066 24.32 18.85 -62.78
CA THR A 1066 23.92 18.28 -64.07
C THR A 1066 24.42 19.12 -65.24
N ASN A 1067 24.35 18.60 -66.48
CA ASN A 1067 24.68 19.37 -67.68
C ASN A 1067 23.72 20.54 -67.97
N ALA A 1068 22.53 20.56 -67.36
CA ALA A 1068 21.61 21.71 -67.41
C ALA A 1068 21.86 22.74 -66.30
N GLY A 1069 22.62 22.40 -65.26
CA GLY A 1069 22.87 23.24 -64.09
C GLY A 1069 22.86 22.47 -62.76
N PRO A 1070 23.18 23.16 -61.65
CA PRO A 1070 23.08 22.59 -60.31
C PRO A 1070 21.62 22.40 -59.91
N MET A 1071 21.34 21.37 -59.11
CA MET A 1071 20.01 20.93 -58.72
C MET A 1071 20.02 20.45 -57.27
N ARG A 1072 18.98 20.77 -56.52
CA ARG A 1072 18.70 20.12 -55.23
C ARG A 1072 17.62 19.07 -55.37
N VAL A 1073 17.89 17.88 -54.85
CA VAL A 1073 16.91 16.78 -54.83
C VAL A 1073 15.82 17.09 -53.82
N THR A 1074 14.58 17.20 -54.29
CA THR A 1074 13.40 17.40 -53.42
C THR A 1074 12.64 16.12 -53.14
N GLY A 1075 12.83 15.08 -53.95
CA GLY A 1075 12.29 13.76 -53.70
C GLY A 1075 12.70 12.76 -54.77
N ILE A 1076 12.58 11.47 -54.46
CA ILE A 1076 12.92 10.39 -55.37
C ILE A 1076 11.69 9.49 -55.47
N ARG A 1077 11.30 9.14 -56.70
CA ARG A 1077 10.14 8.29 -56.94
C ARG A 1077 10.55 7.00 -57.62
N ASN A 1078 10.14 5.87 -57.06
CA ASN A 1078 10.27 4.58 -57.73
C ASN A 1078 9.26 4.52 -58.88
N ALA A 1079 9.73 4.33 -60.10
CA ALA A 1079 8.90 4.34 -61.31
C ALA A 1079 8.09 3.04 -61.49
N LEU A 1080 8.46 1.94 -60.81
CA LEU A 1080 7.70 0.70 -60.81
C LEU A 1080 6.57 0.72 -59.77
N THR A 1081 6.87 1.10 -58.53
CA THR A 1081 5.89 1.09 -57.44
C THR A 1081 5.12 2.40 -57.30
N SER A 1082 5.57 3.47 -57.96
CA SER A 1082 5.08 4.84 -57.80
C SER A 1082 5.28 5.46 -56.41
N GLU A 1083 5.97 4.78 -55.49
CA GLU A 1083 6.24 5.26 -54.13
C GLU A 1083 7.35 6.32 -54.08
N TRP A 1084 7.24 7.22 -53.11
CA TRP A 1084 8.28 8.18 -52.77
C TRP A 1084 9.25 7.56 -51.77
N ILE A 1085 10.55 7.69 -52.05
CA ILE A 1085 11.63 7.20 -51.21
C ILE A 1085 12.63 8.32 -50.94
N ASP A 1086 13.39 8.20 -49.86
CA ASP A 1086 14.37 9.22 -49.46
C ASP A 1086 15.78 8.95 -49.99
N ILE A 1087 16.07 7.76 -50.52
CA ILE A 1087 17.38 7.39 -51.06
C ILE A 1087 17.27 6.36 -52.19
N CYS A 1088 18.16 6.44 -53.18
CA CYS A 1088 18.29 5.45 -54.25
C CYS A 1088 19.75 5.27 -54.69
N PRO A 1089 20.11 4.13 -55.31
CA PRO A 1089 21.41 3.96 -55.93
C PRO A 1089 21.54 4.77 -57.25
N ASN A 1090 22.75 5.27 -57.51
CA ASN A 1090 23.10 6.06 -58.69
C ASN A 1090 23.49 5.19 -59.91
N ASN A 1091 22.82 4.05 -60.13
CA ASN A 1091 23.23 3.03 -61.10
C ASN A 1091 22.17 2.62 -62.13
N GLY A 1092 21.10 3.41 -62.30
CA GLY A 1092 20.23 3.32 -63.49
C GLY A 1092 18.97 2.45 -63.38
N ASP A 1093 18.64 1.90 -62.21
CA ASP A 1093 17.35 1.21 -61.98
C ASP A 1093 16.27 2.20 -61.47
N PRO A 1094 14.96 1.87 -61.52
CA PRO A 1094 13.92 2.72 -62.12
C PRO A 1094 13.47 3.88 -61.23
N TYR A 1095 14.40 4.75 -60.84
CA TYR A 1095 14.14 5.89 -59.98
C TYR A 1095 14.10 7.17 -60.80
N ARG A 1096 13.09 7.98 -60.49
CA ARG A 1096 12.89 9.33 -61.02
C ARG A 1096 13.23 10.32 -59.92
N VAL A 1097 14.33 11.03 -60.09
CA VAL A 1097 14.78 12.04 -59.13
C VAL A 1097 14.11 13.36 -59.47
N VAL A 1098 13.31 13.88 -58.55
CA VAL A 1098 12.61 15.16 -58.69
C VAL A 1098 13.33 16.22 -57.87
N GLY A 1099 13.57 17.37 -58.46
CA GLY A 1099 14.30 18.44 -57.78
C GLY A 1099 14.16 19.78 -58.46
N ARG A 1100 14.78 20.76 -57.83
CA ARG A 1100 14.82 22.14 -58.30
C ARG A 1100 16.18 22.41 -58.89
N LEU A 1101 16.21 22.68 -60.18
CA LEU A 1101 17.41 23.03 -60.93
C LEU A 1101 17.52 24.55 -61.04
N TRP A 1102 18.70 25.10 -60.77
CA TRP A 1102 18.98 26.52 -60.94
C TRP A 1102 19.43 26.79 -62.37
N ALA A 1103 18.59 27.51 -63.12
CA ALA A 1103 18.85 27.87 -64.52
C ALA A 1103 19.96 28.92 -64.67
N ASP A 1104 19.79 30.13 -64.11
CA ASP A 1104 20.66 31.28 -64.40
C ASP A 1104 20.94 32.22 -63.21
N HIS A 1105 20.05 32.31 -62.20
CA HIS A 1105 20.30 33.11 -60.99
C HIS A 1105 19.58 32.56 -59.75
N PRO A 1106 19.96 32.97 -58.53
CA PRO A 1106 19.19 32.63 -57.32
C PRO A 1106 17.73 33.06 -57.50
N GLY A 1107 16.78 32.12 -57.36
CA GLY A 1107 15.34 32.33 -57.63
C GLY A 1107 14.83 31.86 -58.99
N SER A 1108 15.69 31.42 -59.92
CA SER A 1108 15.31 30.82 -61.22
C SER A 1108 15.16 29.30 -61.12
N GLU A 1109 14.36 28.81 -60.18
CA GLU A 1109 14.23 27.37 -59.91
C GLU A 1109 13.25 26.71 -60.88
N LEU A 1110 13.77 25.81 -61.71
CA LEU A 1110 12.97 24.97 -62.58
C LEU A 1110 12.71 23.62 -61.92
N LEU A 1111 11.43 23.22 -61.91
CA LEU A 1111 11.06 21.88 -61.47
C LEU A 1111 11.44 20.89 -62.56
N VAL A 1112 12.40 20.01 -62.24
CA VAL A 1112 12.90 19.00 -63.17
C VAL A 1112 12.72 17.60 -62.60
N GLN A 1113 12.58 16.65 -63.51
CA GLN A 1113 12.60 15.23 -63.21
C GLN A 1113 13.72 14.58 -64.01
N ILE A 1114 14.68 13.97 -63.32
CA ILE A 1114 15.71 13.14 -63.92
C ILE A 1114 15.22 11.70 -63.95
N ASP A 1115 15.21 11.09 -65.13
CA ASP A 1115 15.03 9.66 -65.29
C ASP A 1115 16.42 9.01 -65.30
N LEU A 1116 16.79 8.32 -64.21
CA LEU A 1116 18.11 7.72 -64.07
C LEU A 1116 18.34 6.55 -65.05
N ASN A 1117 17.27 5.85 -65.42
CA ASN A 1117 17.32 4.73 -66.37
C ASN A 1117 17.53 5.23 -67.80
N ASN A 1118 16.70 6.18 -68.23
CA ASN A 1118 16.80 6.75 -69.58
C ASN A 1118 17.90 7.81 -69.72
N ARG A 1119 18.54 8.21 -68.60
CA ARG A 1119 19.53 9.29 -68.55
C ARG A 1119 19.02 10.55 -69.25
N THR A 1120 17.83 11.02 -68.84
CA THR A 1120 17.22 12.25 -69.39
C THR A 1120 16.78 13.20 -68.28
N ILE A 1121 16.80 14.51 -68.57
CA ILE A 1121 16.24 15.57 -67.73
C ILE A 1121 14.98 16.09 -68.40
N ARG A 1122 13.83 15.95 -67.73
CA ARG A 1122 12.54 16.49 -68.18
C ARG A 1122 12.17 17.72 -67.36
N PHE A 1123 11.90 18.82 -68.03
CA PHE A 1123 11.42 20.05 -67.42
C PHE A 1123 9.90 19.99 -67.30
N LEU A 1124 9.39 20.11 -66.06
CA LEU A 1124 7.98 19.85 -65.76
C LEU A 1124 7.08 21.09 -65.89
N LYS A 1125 7.66 22.29 -65.97
CA LYS A 1125 6.94 23.57 -66.13
C LYS A 1125 7.67 24.47 -67.13
N GLY A 1126 6.92 25.14 -68.01
CA GLY A 1126 7.44 26.08 -69.01
C GLY A 1126 6.56 27.32 -69.19
N PRO A 1127 6.97 28.28 -70.05
CA PRO A 1127 7.97 28.12 -71.12
C PRO A 1127 9.43 28.13 -70.65
N VAL A 1128 10.22 27.21 -71.20
CA VAL A 1128 11.66 27.02 -70.95
C VAL A 1128 12.43 27.26 -72.25
N TYR A 1129 13.62 27.86 -72.16
CA TYR A 1129 14.45 28.25 -73.30
C TYR A 1129 15.79 27.52 -73.26
N HIS A 1130 15.97 26.55 -74.15
CA HIS A 1130 17.17 25.71 -74.25
C HIS A 1130 18.18 26.30 -75.24
N CYS A 1131 19.45 26.36 -74.86
CA CYS A 1131 20.53 26.61 -75.80
C CYS A 1131 20.69 25.37 -76.68
N ARG A 1132 20.54 25.51 -78.00
CA ARG A 1132 20.73 24.43 -78.98
C ARG A 1132 22.05 24.57 -79.74
N PHE A 1133 23.06 25.19 -79.12
CA PHE A 1133 24.34 25.41 -79.77
C PHE A 1133 25.08 24.07 -79.91
N THR A 1134 25.20 23.58 -81.14
CA THR A 1134 25.85 22.31 -81.48
C THR A 1134 27.33 22.45 -81.86
N GLY A 1135 27.90 23.66 -81.79
CA GLY A 1135 29.35 23.86 -81.95
C GLY A 1135 30.13 23.24 -80.79
N GLN A 1136 31.43 22.99 -80.93
CA GLN A 1136 32.23 22.43 -79.84
C GLN A 1136 32.73 23.53 -78.87
N PRO A 1137 32.48 23.44 -77.55
CA PRO A 1137 31.66 22.44 -76.87
C PRO A 1137 30.15 22.73 -77.02
N ALA A 1138 29.37 21.67 -77.20
CA ALA A 1138 27.92 21.77 -77.26
C ALA A 1138 27.40 22.34 -75.93
N CYS A 1139 26.39 23.19 -75.98
CA CYS A 1139 25.81 23.80 -74.79
C CYS A 1139 24.35 23.42 -74.66
N ASP A 1140 24.00 22.79 -73.54
CA ASP A 1140 22.66 22.37 -73.18
C ASP A 1140 22.06 23.20 -72.03
N HIS A 1141 22.62 24.38 -71.75
CA HIS A 1141 22.10 25.24 -70.70
C HIS A 1141 20.67 25.69 -70.99
N VAL A 1142 19.91 25.82 -69.89
CA VAL A 1142 18.49 26.11 -69.93
C VAL A 1142 18.22 27.42 -69.19
N PHE A 1143 17.32 28.23 -69.75
CA PHE A 1143 17.02 29.58 -69.29
C PHE A 1143 15.52 29.77 -69.12
N ILE A 1144 15.12 30.64 -68.19
CA ILE A 1144 13.71 30.94 -67.88
C ILE A 1144 13.12 32.08 -68.70
N SER A 1145 13.95 32.82 -69.46
CA SER A 1145 13.49 33.95 -70.28
C SER A 1145 14.25 34.08 -71.61
N PRO A 1146 13.60 34.57 -72.69
CA PRO A 1146 14.28 34.84 -73.95
C PRO A 1146 15.47 35.81 -73.81
N PRO A 1147 15.38 36.92 -73.04
CA PRO A 1147 16.52 37.82 -72.84
C PRO A 1147 17.74 37.14 -72.21
N ALA A 1148 17.53 36.19 -71.29
CA ALA A 1148 18.62 35.44 -70.66
C ALA A 1148 19.31 34.50 -71.65
N LEU A 1149 18.54 33.75 -72.45
CA LEU A 1149 19.08 32.92 -73.51
C LEU A 1149 19.85 33.74 -74.56
N ARG A 1150 19.29 34.89 -74.98
CA ARG A 1150 19.95 35.78 -75.96
C ARG A 1150 21.26 36.34 -75.43
N ARG A 1151 21.29 36.73 -74.14
CA ARG A 1151 22.51 37.17 -73.45
C ARG A 1151 23.56 36.06 -73.41
N HIS A 1152 23.15 34.84 -73.09
CA HIS A 1152 24.03 33.68 -73.08
C HIS A 1152 24.62 33.39 -74.47
N TYR A 1153 23.81 33.36 -75.54
CA TYR A 1153 24.31 33.21 -76.90
C TYR A 1153 25.29 34.31 -77.31
N LYS A 1154 25.03 35.57 -76.92
CA LYS A 1154 25.94 36.68 -77.20
C LYS A 1154 27.25 36.58 -76.43
N GLN A 1155 27.21 36.11 -75.19
CA GLN A 1155 28.37 36.04 -74.31
C GLN A 1155 29.22 34.78 -74.56
N ALA A 1156 28.59 33.61 -74.54
CA ALA A 1156 29.21 32.30 -74.61
C ALA A 1156 29.44 31.81 -76.04
N HIS A 1157 28.53 32.12 -76.97
CA HIS A 1157 28.61 31.65 -78.37
C HIS A 1157 28.90 32.75 -79.39
N LYS A 1158 29.01 34.02 -78.95
CA LYS A 1158 29.20 35.21 -79.79
C LYS A 1158 28.18 35.33 -80.95
N MET A 1159 26.94 34.89 -80.73
CA MET A 1159 25.83 34.90 -81.71
C MET A 1159 24.63 35.70 -81.19
N ASP A 1160 23.79 36.23 -82.10
CA ASP A 1160 22.54 36.95 -81.77
C ASP A 1160 21.43 36.52 -82.75
N PHE A 1161 20.17 36.51 -82.30
CA PHE A 1161 19.05 35.94 -83.05
C PHE A 1161 17.80 36.82 -82.93
N SER A 1162 17.07 37.06 -84.02
CA SER A 1162 15.86 37.89 -84.01
C SER A 1162 14.63 37.21 -83.37
N GLU A 1163 14.57 35.87 -83.36
CA GLU A 1163 13.40 35.10 -82.93
C GLU A 1163 13.81 33.98 -81.95
N ILE A 1164 13.19 33.92 -80.77
CA ILE A 1164 13.42 32.87 -79.75
C ILE A 1164 12.06 32.24 -79.42
N LYS A 1165 11.95 30.92 -79.59
CA LYS A 1165 10.76 30.14 -79.20
C LYS A 1165 11.02 29.43 -77.87
N GLY A 1166 10.08 29.55 -76.94
CA GLY A 1166 10.08 28.79 -75.68
C GLY A 1166 9.32 27.48 -75.84
N GLU A 1167 9.72 26.47 -75.09
CA GLU A 1167 9.08 25.17 -75.04
C GLU A 1167 8.32 24.98 -73.73
N ASN A 1168 7.06 24.55 -73.82
CA ASN A 1168 6.26 24.23 -72.63
C ASN A 1168 6.65 22.89 -72.01
N VAL A 1169 7.24 21.99 -72.80
CA VAL A 1169 7.78 20.70 -72.37
C VAL A 1169 9.10 20.50 -73.10
N LEU A 1170 10.20 20.44 -72.34
CA LEU A 1170 11.56 20.19 -72.84
C LEU A 1170 12.10 18.93 -72.17
N THR A 1171 12.75 18.07 -72.95
CA THR A 1171 13.52 16.93 -72.46
C THR A 1171 14.89 16.96 -73.12
N ILE A 1172 15.95 16.82 -72.33
CA ILE A 1172 17.34 16.76 -72.81
C ILE A 1172 18.06 15.54 -72.24
N ASP A 1173 19.16 15.15 -72.87
CA ASP A 1173 20.00 14.04 -72.40
C ASP A 1173 20.82 14.46 -71.16
N LEU A 1174 20.93 13.55 -70.18
CA LEU A 1174 21.74 13.72 -68.98
C LEU A 1174 23.16 13.20 -69.23
N THR A 1175 24.06 14.09 -69.63
CA THR A 1175 25.47 13.77 -69.92
C THR A 1175 26.39 13.97 -68.71
N GLN A 1176 25.96 14.77 -67.72
CA GLN A 1176 26.69 14.97 -66.47
C GLN A 1176 25.75 14.81 -65.27
N LEU A 1177 26.19 14.06 -64.26
CA LEU A 1177 25.51 13.90 -62.97
C LEU A 1177 26.57 13.67 -61.89
N ILE A 1178 26.84 14.68 -61.07
CA ILE A 1178 27.88 14.64 -60.02
C ILE A 1178 27.23 15.04 -58.69
N LEU A 1179 27.48 14.29 -57.62
CA LEU A 1179 27.06 14.65 -56.26
C LEU A 1179 27.98 15.76 -55.73
N ASP A 1180 27.37 16.86 -55.31
CA ASP A 1180 28.08 18.05 -54.83
C ASP A 1180 27.85 18.25 -53.33
N SER A 1181 28.85 18.83 -52.65
CA SER A 1181 28.69 19.20 -51.25
C SER A 1181 27.95 20.54 -51.14
N PRO A 1182 27.13 20.77 -50.10
CA PRO A 1182 26.39 22.03 -49.90
C PRO A 1182 27.26 23.30 -49.77
N ARG A 1183 28.59 23.18 -49.86
CA ARG A 1183 29.59 24.25 -49.71
C ARG A 1183 30.27 24.70 -51.01
N GLY A 1184 29.76 24.30 -52.18
CA GLY A 1184 30.31 24.67 -53.50
C GLY A 1184 29.77 25.97 -54.12
N GLY A 1185 29.15 26.86 -53.35
CA GLY A 1185 28.64 28.15 -53.83
C GLY A 1185 29.46 29.34 -53.34
N GLN A 1186 30.64 29.54 -53.93
CA GLN A 1186 31.26 30.86 -54.10
C GLN A 1186 31.53 31.07 -55.58
#